data_AF-A0A813DC26-F1
#
_entry.id   AF-A0A813DC26-F1
#
_cell.length_a   1.000
_cell.length_b   1.000
_cell.length_c   1.000
_cell.angle_alpha   90.00
_cell.angle_beta   90.00
_cell.angle_gamma   90.00
#
_symmetry.space_group_name_H-M   'P 1'
#
loop_
_entity.id
_entity.type
_entity.pdbx_description
1 polymer ?
#
loop_
_entity_poly.entity_id
_entity_poly.type
_entity_poly.pdbx_seq_one_letter_code
_entity_poly.pdbx_strand_id
1 'polypeptide(L)'
;MAAKAKSKSFPASSSSGPIVGQLLQEEEVNVGSAAPRRKLTKRNTDQQVTKKYWDHFRDFDDNQKYIIVVEGMTLEERLTKDTRASRGKNGIPMGAPYYRSLRLKYSSVSSNMAQLAAKDSSEEVRPAFRAAYKLFKSRPKERTPLIELLKTLSYHNNKETVGLAKALFEEDVSKGAEARDLVVSISRWFARNDIANVEPDVFRNVKAHIDSSISVVYRDLKKEGVKLTAFWSVYSDVCSLVVSKDDVETLLSADSSWLEHAETLSLVVGSSKIGAAMWGWVQAKVVDVQARDLMVKFSEQLTNLAKLTSESVEEPCTKLRQAVGKIDGISLLPLRRTCIINYRGTDCEHVVSGIEDELQRRLSAEAKARAAATGKLQLLLFEEDLVGDYMGASTHVDMNLIQGCQEARTAANQFCLLEYDSPSGCEYIKVLMMKQKSLAALDRSFTVELSWISAMASGPGVKMLMTKVLTCLPSKKVAMTAEDSLGRLATLFGSPLYSFTSKSAQAEAGFIRQAVTAINLRRRPSALDSSATQTLQDAYQQLAYFCTAGTLAKDGVPGSLLRGKAAVDHLFEECDQKAKAGVELTMNDMAFGQFFFLLSDTQSVKLKEWCNKLLPSWDGDARSADDGDKQIVQLRKKAKLAECEIDKSVDDAFA
;
A
#
# COMPACT_ATOMS: atom_id res chain seq x y z
N MET A 1 -47.44 15.56 7.26
CA MET A 1 -47.42 14.08 7.21
C MET A 1 -45.96 13.65 7.11
N ALA A 2 -45.43 13.15 8.22
CA ALA A 2 -44.01 12.86 8.41
C ALA A 2 -43.71 11.40 8.06
N ALA A 3 -42.78 11.18 7.11
CA ALA A 3 -42.22 9.87 6.82
C ALA A 3 -40.73 9.88 7.19
N LYS A 4 -40.40 9.27 8.34
CA LYS A 4 -39.04 8.97 8.77
C LYS A 4 -38.50 7.82 7.91
N ALA A 5 -37.49 8.10 7.09
CA ALA A 5 -36.75 7.09 6.34
C ALA A 5 -35.66 6.47 7.23
N LYS A 6 -35.69 5.14 7.34
CA LYS A 6 -34.73 4.30 8.06
C LYS A 6 -33.39 4.27 7.32
N SER A 7 -32.29 4.61 8.00
CA SER A 7 -30.93 4.35 7.54
C SER A 7 -30.62 2.85 7.65
N LYS A 8 -30.21 2.24 6.54
CA LYS A 8 -29.62 0.90 6.50
C LYS A 8 -28.11 1.03 6.78
N SER A 9 -27.65 0.42 7.86
CA SER A 9 -26.24 0.17 8.13
C SER A 9 -25.72 -0.95 7.22
N PHE A 10 -24.52 -0.77 6.66
CA PHE A 10 -23.75 -1.82 6.00
C PHE A 10 -22.69 -2.37 6.97
N PRO A 11 -22.34 -3.67 6.89
CA PRO A 11 -21.43 -4.32 7.83
C PRO A 11 -19.97 -3.95 7.54
N ALA A 12 -19.23 -3.65 8.62
CA ALA A 12 -17.79 -3.44 8.58
C ALA A 12 -17.07 -4.79 8.41
N SER A 13 -16.17 -4.88 7.43
CA SER A 13 -15.23 -5.98 7.25
C SER A 13 -14.13 -5.88 8.31
N SER A 14 -14.12 -6.79 9.27
CA SER A 14 -13.08 -6.94 10.29
C SER A 14 -11.85 -7.65 9.70
N SER A 15 -10.82 -6.88 9.31
CA SER A 15 -9.45 -7.40 9.19
C SER A 15 -8.67 -7.00 10.44
N SER A 16 -8.62 -7.90 11.41
CA SER A 16 -7.84 -7.75 12.64
C SER A 16 -6.36 -7.90 12.35
N GLY A 17 -5.64 -6.78 12.23
CA GLY A 17 -4.19 -6.72 12.41
C GLY A 17 -3.85 -6.55 13.90
N PRO A 18 -2.79 -7.19 14.43
CA PRO A 18 -2.46 -7.06 15.84
C PRO A 18 -1.91 -5.67 16.16
N ILE A 19 -2.62 -4.96 17.04
CA ILE A 19 -2.18 -3.75 17.72
C ILE A 19 -1.14 -4.16 18.76
N VAL A 20 0.13 -3.86 18.52
CA VAL A 20 1.17 -3.90 19.56
C VAL A 20 1.22 -2.52 20.21
N GLY A 21 0.41 -2.36 21.26
CA GLY A 21 0.38 -1.19 22.12
C GLY A 21 0.85 -1.56 23.53
N GLN A 22 1.89 -0.83 23.98
CA GLN A 22 2.24 -0.55 25.38
C GLN A 22 2.67 -1.73 26.29
N LEU A 23 3.98 -1.83 26.48
CA LEU A 23 4.59 -2.16 27.77
C LEU A 23 6.05 -1.68 27.76
N LEU A 24 6.24 -0.44 28.19
CA LEU A 24 7.51 0.02 28.75
C LEU A 24 7.15 0.69 30.08
N GLN A 25 7.40 -0.05 31.17
CA GLN A 25 7.60 0.54 32.48
C GLN A 25 8.93 1.28 32.40
N GLU A 26 8.87 2.60 32.59
CA GLU A 26 10.04 3.44 32.75
C GLU A 26 10.64 3.16 34.14
N GLU A 27 11.88 2.67 34.17
CA GLU A 27 12.71 2.72 35.37
C GLU A 27 13.04 4.19 35.67
N GLU A 28 12.67 4.63 36.87
CA GLU A 28 13.05 5.93 37.43
C GLU A 28 14.58 5.99 37.64
N VAL A 29 15.29 6.52 36.64
CA VAL A 29 16.68 6.97 36.83
C VAL A 29 16.65 8.44 37.26
N ASN A 30 16.88 8.64 38.55
CA ASN A 30 17.07 9.93 39.20
C ASN A 30 18.33 10.62 38.64
N VAL A 31 18.16 11.56 37.71
CA VAL A 31 19.22 12.48 37.26
C VAL A 31 18.76 13.93 37.44
N GLY A 32 19.07 14.48 38.62
CA GLY A 32 19.07 15.91 38.87
C GLY A 32 20.16 16.61 38.04
N SER A 33 19.81 17.06 36.84
CA SER A 33 20.63 17.97 36.05
C SER A 33 19.70 18.76 35.12
N ALA A 34 19.52 20.05 35.43
CA ALA A 34 18.70 20.96 34.64
C ALA A 34 19.23 21.01 33.19
N ALA A 35 18.44 20.47 32.26
CA ALA A 35 18.77 20.48 30.85
C ALA A 35 19.05 21.92 30.37
N PRO A 36 20.19 22.18 29.69
CA PRO A 36 20.51 23.52 29.21
C PRO A 36 19.44 23.97 28.21
N ARG A 37 18.75 25.08 28.53
CA ARG A 37 17.78 25.73 27.63
C ARG A 37 18.44 25.91 26.27
N ARG A 38 17.92 25.21 25.26
CA ARG A 38 18.38 25.23 23.86
C ARG A 38 18.41 26.70 23.40
N LYS A 39 19.61 27.27 23.25
CA LYS A 39 19.77 28.62 22.70
C LYS A 39 19.31 28.56 21.24
N LEU A 40 18.15 29.16 20.95
CA LEU A 40 17.65 29.30 19.58
C LEU A 40 18.69 30.05 18.75
N THR A 41 19.34 29.34 17.84
CA THR A 41 20.30 29.92 16.91
C THR A 41 19.59 30.99 16.08
N LYS A 42 20.13 32.21 16.11
CA LYS A 42 19.58 33.34 15.37
C LYS A 42 19.68 33.03 13.87
N ARG A 43 18.54 32.75 13.22
CA ARG A 43 18.50 32.48 11.77
C ARG A 43 18.96 33.71 10.99
N ASN A 44 19.74 33.50 9.92
CA ASN A 44 20.11 34.58 8.99
C ASN A 44 18.83 35.18 8.35
N THR A 45 18.89 36.44 7.94
CA THR A 45 17.82 37.18 7.26
C THR A 45 17.28 36.41 6.07
N ASP A 46 18.15 35.81 5.25
CA ASP A 46 17.74 35.08 4.05
C ASP A 46 16.91 33.84 4.40
N GLN A 47 17.32 33.07 5.42
CA GLN A 47 16.53 31.95 5.96
C GLN A 47 15.17 32.39 6.51
N GLN A 48 15.08 33.61 7.07
CA GLN A 48 13.80 34.17 7.52
C GLN A 48 12.90 34.56 6.34
N VAL A 49 13.48 35.11 5.27
CA VAL A 49 12.74 35.45 4.03
C VAL A 49 12.26 34.17 3.34
N THR A 50 13.10 33.14 3.22
CA THR A 50 12.71 31.82 2.69
C THR A 50 11.54 31.22 3.48
N LYS A 51 11.59 31.32 4.82
CA LYS A 51 10.46 30.88 5.65
C LYS A 51 9.20 31.70 5.37
N LYS A 52 9.30 33.02 5.23
CA LYS A 52 8.15 33.88 4.91
C LYS A 52 7.53 33.56 3.56
N TYR A 53 8.32 33.15 2.56
CA TYR A 53 7.76 32.63 1.31
C TYR A 53 6.92 31.40 1.54
N TRP A 54 7.44 30.46 2.31
CA TRP A 54 6.74 29.22 2.61
C TRP A 54 5.44 29.44 3.40
N ASP A 55 5.48 30.37 4.36
CA ASP A 55 4.35 30.66 5.25
C ASP A 55 3.29 31.54 4.58
N HIS A 56 3.68 32.52 3.77
CA HIS A 56 2.80 33.60 3.30
C HIS A 56 2.69 33.76 1.79
N PHE A 57 3.52 33.10 0.98
CA PHE A 57 3.52 33.23 -0.48
C PHE A 57 3.74 31.87 -1.17
N ARG A 58 3.22 30.80 -0.58
CA ARG A 58 3.44 29.42 -1.04
C ARG A 58 2.95 29.17 -2.47
N ASP A 59 1.93 29.92 -2.87
CA ASP A 59 1.28 29.91 -4.18
C ASP A 59 1.89 30.88 -5.20
N PHE A 60 2.92 31.65 -4.82
CA PHE A 60 3.61 32.53 -5.76
C PHE A 60 4.64 31.72 -6.55
N ASP A 61 4.64 31.87 -7.86
CA ASP A 61 5.69 31.30 -8.72
C ASP A 61 7.00 32.12 -8.61
N ASP A 62 8.06 31.62 -9.25
CA ASP A 62 9.37 32.27 -9.21
C ASP A 62 9.38 33.61 -9.94
N ASN A 63 8.53 33.78 -10.96
CA ASN A 63 8.39 35.08 -11.64
C ASN A 63 7.84 36.14 -10.66
N GLN A 64 6.82 35.80 -9.87
CA GLN A 64 6.25 36.71 -8.89
C GLN A 64 7.20 37.02 -7.73
N LYS A 65 8.06 36.06 -7.36
CA LYS A 65 9.03 36.23 -6.26
C LYS A 65 10.24 37.07 -6.69
N TYR A 66 10.77 36.82 -7.88
CA TYR A 66 12.10 37.26 -8.28
C TYR A 66 12.12 38.18 -9.51
N ILE A 67 11.06 38.23 -10.31
CA ILE A 67 11.04 38.99 -11.58
C ILE A 67 10.10 40.21 -11.50
N ILE A 68 8.92 40.07 -10.88
CA ILE A 68 7.97 41.19 -10.80
C ILE A 68 8.53 42.28 -9.88
N VAL A 69 8.84 43.43 -10.48
CA VAL A 69 9.32 44.63 -9.79
C VAL A 69 8.15 45.56 -9.50
N VAL A 70 7.90 45.87 -8.23
CA VAL A 70 6.91 46.85 -7.79
C VAL A 70 7.61 47.92 -6.96
N GLU A 71 7.41 49.20 -7.30
CA GLU A 71 8.11 50.33 -6.66
C GLU A 71 9.65 50.16 -6.72
N GLY A 72 10.16 49.61 -7.82
CA GLY A 72 11.60 49.42 -8.05
C GLY A 72 12.25 48.27 -7.26
N MET A 73 11.47 47.40 -6.60
CA MET A 73 12.00 46.22 -5.90
C MET A 73 11.19 44.96 -6.23
N THR A 74 11.86 43.80 -6.31
CA THR A 74 11.21 42.48 -6.36
C THR A 74 10.57 42.13 -5.01
N LEU A 75 9.73 41.10 -4.97
CA LEU A 75 9.13 40.64 -3.71
C LEU A 75 10.23 40.18 -2.73
N GLU A 76 11.28 39.53 -3.24
CA GLU A 76 12.44 39.12 -2.43
C GLU A 76 13.17 40.31 -1.82
N GLU A 77 13.49 41.29 -2.66
CA GLU A 77 14.20 42.49 -2.23
C GLU A 77 13.37 43.26 -1.20
N ARG A 78 12.06 43.35 -1.42
CA ARG A 78 11.12 44.01 -0.50
C ARG A 78 11.04 43.28 0.84
N LEU A 79 10.85 41.96 0.84
CA LEU A 79 10.81 41.17 2.07
C LEU A 79 12.15 41.21 2.80
N THR A 80 13.27 41.19 2.09
CA THR A 80 14.61 41.30 2.67
C THR A 80 14.83 42.65 3.32
N LYS A 81 14.51 43.75 2.61
CA LYS A 81 14.59 45.13 3.11
C LYS A 81 13.72 45.33 4.34
N ASP A 82 12.46 44.91 4.26
CA ASP A 82 11.49 45.13 5.34
C ASP A 82 11.79 44.23 6.55
N THR A 83 12.34 43.02 6.36
CA THR A 83 12.82 42.16 7.46
C THR A 83 14.04 42.74 8.16
N ARG A 84 14.92 43.46 7.45
CA ARG A 84 16.03 44.19 8.07
C ARG A 84 15.51 45.41 8.83
N ALA A 85 14.59 46.15 8.23
CA ALA A 85 13.97 47.33 8.86
C ALA A 85 13.14 46.98 10.10
N SER A 86 12.46 45.82 10.11
CA SER A 86 11.63 45.37 11.24
C SER A 86 12.43 45.12 12.54
N ARG A 87 13.77 45.11 12.48
CA ARG A 87 14.65 44.93 13.64
C ARG A 87 15.00 46.25 14.35
N GLY A 88 14.70 47.40 13.75
CA GLY A 88 14.94 48.71 14.36
C GLY A 88 13.89 49.07 15.42
N LYS A 89 14.18 50.09 16.25
CA LYS A 89 13.23 50.64 17.23
C LYS A 89 11.90 51.09 16.60
N ASN A 90 11.92 51.48 15.32
CA ASN A 90 10.75 51.85 14.52
C ASN A 90 10.41 50.77 13.47
N GLY A 91 10.58 49.50 13.81
CA GLY A 91 10.45 48.39 12.87
C GLY A 91 9.07 48.29 12.23
N ILE A 92 9.04 47.92 10.95
CA ILE A 92 7.80 47.67 10.21
C ILE A 92 7.09 46.44 10.80
N PRO A 93 5.83 46.53 11.24
CA PRO A 93 5.09 45.38 11.74
C PRO A 93 4.71 44.45 10.57
N MET A 94 5.44 43.35 10.43
CA MET A 94 5.22 42.34 9.38
C MET A 94 4.16 41.31 9.80
N GLY A 95 2.94 41.77 10.07
CA GLY A 95 1.79 40.92 10.39
C GLY A 95 1.00 40.46 9.15
N ALA A 96 -0.10 39.74 9.36
CA ALA A 96 -0.98 39.30 8.27
C ALA A 96 -1.45 40.42 7.32
N PRO A 97 -1.80 41.65 7.79
CA PRO A 97 -2.16 42.74 6.88
C PRO A 97 -1.04 43.17 5.94
N TYR A 98 0.21 43.13 6.42
CA TYR A 98 1.40 43.46 5.62
C TYR A 98 1.61 42.43 4.50
N TYR A 99 1.56 41.13 4.81
CA TYR A 99 1.73 40.11 3.78
C TYR A 99 0.58 40.10 2.78
N ARG A 100 -0.65 40.38 3.22
CA ARG A 100 -1.80 40.54 2.31
C ARG A 100 -1.61 41.71 1.35
N SER A 101 -1.09 42.85 1.82
CA SER A 101 -0.84 44.01 0.94
C SER A 101 0.29 43.75 -0.06
N LEU A 102 1.35 43.05 0.35
CA LEU A 102 2.39 42.59 -0.58
C LEU A 102 1.85 41.58 -1.60
N ARG A 103 1.02 40.61 -1.18
CA ARG A 103 0.41 39.67 -2.12
C ARG A 103 -0.41 40.39 -3.17
N LEU A 104 -1.19 41.40 -2.79
CA LEU A 104 -1.94 42.21 -3.75
C LEU A 104 -0.99 42.91 -4.75
N LYS A 105 0.04 43.60 -4.24
CA LYS A 105 1.01 44.33 -5.06
C LYS A 105 1.77 43.44 -6.04
N TYR A 106 2.27 42.30 -5.58
CA TYR A 106 3.16 41.42 -6.34
C TYR A 106 2.44 40.23 -7.00
N SER A 107 1.12 40.09 -6.83
CA SER A 107 0.35 39.14 -7.62
C SER A 107 0.37 39.54 -9.09
N SER A 108 0.55 38.57 -10.00
CA SER A 108 0.48 38.77 -11.46
C SER A 108 -0.84 39.41 -11.90
N VAL A 109 -1.87 39.27 -11.06
CA VAL A 109 -3.17 39.93 -11.17
C VAL A 109 -3.04 41.45 -11.33
N SER A 110 -2.14 42.13 -10.60
CA SER A 110 -1.97 43.59 -10.73
C SER A 110 -1.34 44.00 -12.07
N SER A 111 -0.45 43.16 -12.62
CA SER A 111 0.15 43.38 -13.95
C SER A 111 -0.86 43.08 -15.07
N ASN A 112 -1.54 41.94 -15.02
CA ASN A 112 -2.55 41.57 -16.01
C ASN A 112 -3.74 42.55 -15.98
N MET A 113 -4.15 43.00 -14.79
CA MET A 113 -5.21 44.00 -14.64
C MET A 113 -4.82 45.38 -15.20
N ALA A 114 -3.53 45.74 -15.12
CA ALA A 114 -3.00 46.96 -15.74
C ALA A 114 -2.93 46.84 -17.28
N GLN A 115 -2.70 45.64 -17.81
CA GLN A 115 -2.72 45.36 -19.25
C GLN A 115 -4.15 45.36 -19.84
N LEU A 116 -5.18 45.24 -18.99
CA LEU A 116 -6.57 45.37 -19.41
C LEU A 116 -6.95 46.84 -19.66
N ALA A 117 -6.77 47.28 -20.90
CA ALA A 117 -7.21 48.58 -21.40
C ALA A 117 -8.25 48.41 -22.52
N ALA A 118 -9.19 49.35 -22.59
CA ALA A 118 -10.14 49.37 -23.69
C ALA A 118 -9.43 49.82 -24.97
N LYS A 119 -9.62 49.09 -26.07
CA LYS A 119 -9.09 49.43 -27.39
C LYS A 119 -9.69 50.72 -27.91
N ASP A 120 -11.01 50.85 -27.77
CA ASP A 120 -11.75 52.03 -28.19
C ASP A 120 -12.29 52.78 -26.96
N SER A 121 -11.70 53.95 -26.71
CA SER A 121 -12.12 54.85 -25.63
C SER A 121 -13.38 55.66 -25.96
N SER A 122 -13.90 55.57 -27.19
CA SER A 122 -15.12 56.26 -27.62
C SER A 122 -16.40 55.45 -27.38
N GLU A 123 -16.30 54.12 -27.22
CA GLU A 123 -17.47 53.26 -27.01
C GLU A 123 -18.30 53.67 -25.76
N GLU A 124 -19.61 53.82 -25.90
CA GLU A 124 -20.46 54.15 -24.76
C GLU A 124 -20.81 52.92 -23.92
N VAL A 125 -20.53 52.98 -22.62
CA VAL A 125 -20.92 51.93 -21.66
C VAL A 125 -22.42 52.04 -21.37
N ARG A 126 -23.17 50.94 -21.53
CA ARG A 126 -24.62 50.92 -21.35
C ARG A 126 -25.01 51.38 -19.93
N PRO A 127 -26.07 52.20 -19.78
CA PRO A 127 -26.51 52.68 -18.47
C PRO A 127 -26.79 51.56 -17.47
N ALA A 128 -27.42 50.47 -17.92
CA ALA A 128 -27.72 49.30 -17.10
C ALA A 128 -26.44 48.60 -16.57
N PHE A 129 -25.43 48.42 -17.42
CA PHE A 129 -24.14 47.87 -17.02
C PHE A 129 -23.43 48.80 -16.05
N ARG A 130 -23.38 50.09 -16.35
CA ARG A 130 -22.76 51.10 -15.47
C ARG A 130 -23.41 51.09 -14.08
N ALA A 131 -24.73 51.01 -14.00
CA ALA A 131 -25.46 50.96 -12.74
C ALA A 131 -25.14 49.68 -11.94
N ALA A 132 -25.22 48.50 -12.58
CA ALA A 132 -24.93 47.23 -11.93
C ALA A 132 -23.46 47.12 -11.48
N TYR A 133 -22.52 47.53 -12.33
CA TYR A 133 -21.10 47.52 -12.03
C TYR A 133 -20.72 48.52 -10.93
N LYS A 134 -21.31 49.72 -10.93
CA LYS A 134 -21.10 50.70 -9.84
C LYS A 134 -21.61 50.15 -8.51
N LEU A 135 -22.76 49.47 -8.51
CA LEU A 135 -23.30 48.86 -7.31
C LEU A 135 -22.35 47.77 -6.77
N PHE A 136 -21.93 46.85 -7.64
CA PHE A 136 -20.91 45.84 -7.33
C PHE A 136 -19.66 46.44 -6.67
N LYS A 137 -19.12 47.52 -7.25
CA LYS A 137 -17.96 48.24 -6.73
C LYS A 137 -18.18 48.88 -5.37
N SER A 138 -19.34 49.52 -5.18
CA SER A 138 -19.66 50.23 -3.93
C SER A 138 -20.08 49.30 -2.80
N ARG A 139 -20.68 48.16 -3.14
CA ARG A 139 -21.24 47.18 -2.22
C ARG A 139 -20.85 45.78 -2.69
N PRO A 140 -19.64 45.30 -2.34
CA PRO A 140 -19.13 44.01 -2.81
C PRO A 140 -19.96 42.78 -2.42
N LYS A 141 -20.98 42.91 -1.56
CA LYS A 141 -21.94 41.84 -1.25
C LYS A 141 -23.12 41.80 -2.24
N GLU A 142 -23.42 42.91 -2.89
CA GLU A 142 -24.56 43.02 -3.82
C GLU A 142 -24.11 42.65 -5.25
N ARG A 143 -23.92 41.35 -5.50
CA ARG A 143 -23.49 40.81 -6.82
C ARG A 143 -24.65 40.51 -7.76
N THR A 144 -25.85 40.28 -7.21
CA THR A 144 -27.04 39.82 -7.95
C THR A 144 -27.39 40.69 -9.16
N PRO A 145 -27.37 42.04 -9.09
CA PRO A 145 -27.76 42.85 -10.24
C PRO A 145 -26.82 42.69 -11.44
N LEU A 146 -25.53 42.49 -11.18
CA LEU A 146 -24.56 42.20 -12.24
C LEU A 146 -24.76 40.79 -12.82
N ILE A 147 -25.03 39.79 -11.96
CA ILE A 147 -25.32 38.41 -12.39
C ILE A 147 -26.57 38.36 -13.29
N GLU A 148 -27.67 39.01 -12.90
CA GLU A 148 -28.90 39.03 -13.69
C GLU A 148 -28.72 39.75 -15.03
N LEU A 149 -27.96 40.86 -15.04
CA LEU A 149 -27.63 41.55 -16.27
C LEU A 149 -26.83 40.63 -17.21
N LEU A 150 -25.83 39.93 -16.70
CA LEU A 150 -25.00 39.01 -17.50
C LEU A 150 -25.81 37.90 -18.17
N LYS A 151 -26.96 37.48 -17.61
CA LYS A 151 -27.83 36.48 -18.25
C LYS A 151 -28.44 36.99 -19.54
N THR A 152 -28.80 38.28 -19.61
CA THR A 152 -29.49 38.91 -20.76
C THR A 152 -28.54 39.60 -21.74
N LEU A 153 -27.29 39.85 -21.33
CA LEU A 153 -26.31 40.57 -22.11
C LEU A 153 -25.76 39.74 -23.30
N SER A 154 -26.21 40.01 -24.52
CA SER A 154 -25.81 39.29 -25.76
C SER A 154 -24.84 40.05 -26.66
N TYR A 155 -24.61 41.33 -26.40
CA TYR A 155 -23.75 42.21 -27.22
C TYR A 155 -22.42 42.49 -26.53
N HIS A 156 -21.34 42.47 -27.30
CA HIS A 156 -19.98 42.74 -26.83
C HIS A 156 -19.63 44.23 -27.02
N ASN A 157 -19.30 44.90 -25.91
CA ASN A 157 -18.68 46.22 -25.91
C ASN A 157 -17.31 46.06 -25.26
N ASN A 158 -16.25 46.52 -25.90
CA ASN A 158 -14.88 46.28 -25.45
C ASN A 158 -14.64 46.84 -24.04
N LYS A 159 -15.17 48.03 -23.73
CA LYS A 159 -15.07 48.62 -22.38
C LYS A 159 -15.79 47.78 -21.32
N GLU A 160 -16.95 47.25 -21.65
CA GLU A 160 -17.71 46.39 -20.73
C GLU A 160 -17.00 45.05 -20.52
N THR A 161 -16.45 44.44 -21.57
CA THR A 161 -15.62 43.23 -21.49
C THR A 161 -14.41 43.45 -20.60
N VAL A 162 -13.69 44.56 -20.77
CA VAL A 162 -12.56 44.96 -19.90
C VAL A 162 -13.02 45.19 -18.46
N GLY A 163 -14.19 45.80 -18.25
CA GLY A 163 -14.80 45.95 -16.93
C GLY A 163 -15.08 44.61 -16.25
N LEU A 164 -15.68 43.66 -16.97
CA LEU A 164 -15.95 42.31 -16.46
C LEU A 164 -14.66 41.53 -16.18
N ALA A 165 -13.65 41.66 -17.05
CA ALA A 165 -12.34 41.08 -16.83
C ALA A 165 -11.67 41.62 -15.54
N LYS A 166 -11.83 42.92 -15.25
CA LYS A 166 -11.37 43.52 -13.98
C LYS A 166 -12.18 43.02 -12.79
N ALA A 167 -13.49 42.88 -12.91
CA ALA A 167 -14.33 42.31 -11.85
C ALA A 167 -13.94 40.86 -11.50
N LEU A 168 -13.56 40.03 -12.48
CA LEU A 168 -13.05 38.68 -12.23
C LEU A 168 -11.87 38.72 -11.25
N PHE A 169 -10.87 39.56 -11.52
CA PHE A 169 -9.67 39.68 -10.67
C PHE A 169 -9.93 40.23 -9.26
N GLU A 170 -10.98 41.03 -9.09
CA GLU A 170 -11.34 41.60 -7.79
C GLU A 170 -12.13 40.62 -6.92
N GLU A 171 -12.82 39.68 -7.57
CA GLU A 171 -13.55 38.63 -6.89
C GLU A 171 -12.63 37.50 -6.44
N ASP A 172 -12.91 37.02 -5.25
CA ASP A 172 -12.21 35.89 -4.66
C ASP A 172 -13.26 34.84 -4.35
N VAL A 173 -13.24 33.77 -5.15
CA VAL A 173 -14.15 32.63 -5.04
C VAL A 173 -14.17 31.99 -3.66
N SER A 174 -13.13 32.18 -2.84
CA SER A 174 -13.10 31.68 -1.46
C SER A 174 -13.97 32.48 -0.48
N LYS A 175 -14.43 33.68 -0.86
CA LYS A 175 -15.22 34.56 0.03
C LYS A 175 -16.69 34.16 0.18
N GLY A 176 -17.19 33.22 -0.62
CA GLY A 176 -18.54 32.67 -0.47
C GLY A 176 -19.23 32.31 -1.79
N ALA A 177 -20.43 31.74 -1.67
CA ALA A 177 -21.21 31.26 -2.82
C ALA A 177 -21.51 32.37 -3.84
N GLU A 178 -21.89 33.56 -3.40
CA GLU A 178 -22.21 34.67 -4.31
C GLU A 178 -21.00 35.11 -5.16
N ALA A 179 -19.78 35.05 -4.60
CA ALA A 179 -18.55 35.36 -5.34
C ALA A 179 -18.29 34.29 -6.40
N ARG A 180 -18.51 33.01 -6.07
CA ARG A 180 -18.45 31.90 -7.03
C ARG A 180 -19.47 32.09 -8.15
N ASP A 181 -20.71 32.45 -7.82
CA ASP A 181 -21.77 32.66 -8.80
C ASP A 181 -21.46 33.81 -9.75
N LEU A 182 -20.90 34.91 -9.25
CA LEU A 182 -20.48 36.02 -10.11
C LEU A 182 -19.34 35.60 -11.06
N VAL A 183 -18.29 34.95 -10.54
CA VAL A 183 -17.16 34.51 -11.37
C VAL A 183 -17.61 33.50 -12.43
N VAL A 184 -18.47 32.55 -12.08
CA VAL A 184 -19.07 31.60 -13.03
C VAL A 184 -19.94 32.33 -14.04
N SER A 185 -20.75 33.30 -13.62
CA SER A 185 -21.63 34.05 -14.52
C SER A 185 -20.85 34.91 -15.53
N ILE A 186 -19.75 35.54 -15.09
CA ILE A 186 -18.85 36.26 -15.99
C ILE A 186 -18.21 35.26 -16.95
N SER A 187 -17.66 34.14 -16.46
CA SER A 187 -17.03 33.14 -17.32
C SER A 187 -18.02 32.56 -18.35
N ARG A 188 -19.27 32.30 -17.95
CA ARG A 188 -20.33 31.86 -18.86
C ARG A 188 -20.66 32.91 -19.91
N TRP A 189 -20.66 34.18 -19.53
CA TRP A 189 -20.79 35.28 -20.49
C TRP A 189 -19.63 35.31 -21.49
N PHE A 190 -18.39 35.06 -21.02
CA PHE A 190 -17.21 34.97 -21.88
C PHE A 190 -17.32 33.84 -22.90
N ALA A 191 -17.78 32.66 -22.46
CA ALA A 191 -18.02 31.51 -23.33
C ALA A 191 -19.12 31.77 -24.37
N ARG A 192 -20.27 32.28 -23.91
CA ARG A 192 -21.43 32.53 -24.78
C ARG A 192 -21.17 33.57 -25.87
N ASN A 193 -20.33 34.58 -25.59
CA ASN A 193 -19.99 35.65 -26.53
C ASN A 193 -18.66 35.40 -27.25
N ASP A 194 -18.07 34.20 -27.11
CA ASP A 194 -16.83 33.79 -27.76
C ASP A 194 -15.68 34.80 -27.60
N ILE A 195 -15.51 35.31 -26.37
CA ILE A 195 -14.52 36.36 -26.06
C ILE A 195 -13.09 35.91 -26.36
N ALA A 196 -12.83 34.59 -26.36
CA ALA A 196 -11.54 34.03 -26.74
C ALA A 196 -11.13 34.40 -28.17
N ASN A 197 -12.09 34.45 -29.09
CA ASN A 197 -11.86 34.80 -30.50
C ASN A 197 -12.10 36.29 -30.77
N VAL A 198 -13.10 36.89 -30.14
CA VAL A 198 -13.46 38.30 -30.36
C VAL A 198 -12.45 39.26 -29.72
N GLU A 199 -12.00 38.98 -28.49
CA GLU A 199 -11.05 39.81 -27.74
C GLU A 199 -9.91 38.97 -27.15
N PRO A 200 -9.04 38.37 -27.99
CA PRO A 200 -8.05 37.39 -27.57
C PRO A 200 -7.07 37.92 -26.53
N ASP A 201 -6.74 39.22 -26.57
CA ASP A 201 -5.83 39.83 -25.59
C ASP A 201 -6.47 39.95 -24.21
N VAL A 202 -7.76 40.30 -24.14
CA VAL A 202 -8.49 40.34 -22.86
C VAL A 202 -8.61 38.92 -22.31
N PHE A 203 -8.98 37.96 -23.16
CA PHE A 203 -9.13 36.57 -22.75
C PHE A 203 -7.82 35.96 -22.27
N ARG A 204 -6.72 36.15 -23.01
CA ARG A 204 -5.38 35.67 -22.64
C ARG A 204 -5.00 36.11 -21.23
N ASN A 205 -5.33 37.34 -20.85
CA ASN A 205 -5.05 37.89 -19.53
C ASN A 205 -5.85 37.23 -18.41
N VAL A 206 -7.12 36.85 -18.66
CA VAL A 206 -8.00 36.28 -17.62
C VAL A 206 -8.06 34.75 -17.60
N LYS A 207 -7.63 34.06 -18.67
CA LYS A 207 -7.77 32.60 -18.83
C LYS A 207 -7.27 31.82 -17.61
N ALA A 208 -6.06 32.12 -17.13
CA ALA A 208 -5.46 31.44 -15.98
C ALA A 208 -6.22 31.70 -14.66
N HIS A 209 -6.84 32.87 -14.53
CA HIS A 209 -7.65 33.22 -13.36
C HIS A 209 -9.02 32.52 -13.40
N ILE A 210 -9.64 32.43 -14.58
CA ILE A 210 -10.86 31.64 -14.81
C ILE A 210 -10.60 30.17 -14.45
N ASP A 211 -9.52 29.58 -14.97
CA ASP A 211 -9.12 28.20 -14.69
C ASP A 211 -8.93 27.94 -13.18
N SER A 212 -8.16 28.81 -12.52
CA SER A 212 -7.93 28.74 -11.07
C SER A 212 -9.24 28.84 -10.27
N SER A 213 -10.14 29.74 -10.68
CA SER A 213 -11.42 29.98 -10.01
C SER A 213 -12.37 28.79 -10.15
N ILE A 214 -12.54 28.25 -11.36
CA ILE A 214 -13.37 27.06 -11.61
C ILE A 214 -12.80 25.85 -10.86
N SER A 215 -11.47 25.73 -10.75
CA SER A 215 -10.81 24.69 -9.95
C SER A 215 -11.14 24.76 -8.46
N VAL A 216 -11.36 25.95 -7.91
CA VAL A 216 -11.85 26.11 -6.52
C VAL A 216 -13.31 25.69 -6.44
N VAL A 217 -14.16 26.16 -7.37
CA VAL A 217 -15.59 25.79 -7.43
C VAL A 217 -15.76 24.27 -7.48
N TYR A 218 -15.04 23.57 -8.36
CA TYR A 218 -15.09 22.12 -8.46
C TYR A 218 -14.66 21.43 -7.16
N ARG A 219 -13.57 21.88 -6.54
CA ARG A 219 -13.10 21.28 -5.28
C ARG A 219 -14.09 21.45 -4.14
N ASP A 220 -14.79 22.58 -4.08
CA ASP A 220 -15.81 22.82 -3.06
C ASP A 220 -17.05 21.94 -3.31
N LEU A 221 -17.56 21.91 -4.54
CA LEU A 221 -18.70 21.04 -4.90
C LEU A 221 -18.36 19.54 -4.73
N LYS A 222 -17.12 19.14 -5.01
CA LYS A 222 -16.65 17.77 -4.76
C LYS A 222 -16.67 17.41 -3.27
N LYS A 223 -16.34 18.35 -2.36
CA LYS A 223 -16.48 18.13 -0.91
C LYS A 223 -17.94 18.00 -0.49
N GLU A 224 -18.84 18.65 -1.20
CA GLU A 224 -20.30 18.52 -1.03
C GLU A 224 -20.86 17.23 -1.67
N GLY A 225 -20.02 16.39 -2.27
CA GLY A 225 -20.40 15.09 -2.84
C GLY A 225 -20.87 15.16 -4.31
N VAL A 226 -20.71 16.29 -4.98
CA VAL A 226 -21.03 16.41 -6.41
C VAL A 226 -20.07 15.55 -7.23
N LYS A 227 -20.63 14.62 -8.00
CA LYS A 227 -19.88 13.75 -8.91
C LYS A 227 -19.29 14.56 -10.07
N LEU A 228 -18.15 14.11 -10.60
CA LEU A 228 -17.47 14.75 -11.73
C LEU A 228 -18.38 14.89 -12.96
N THR A 229 -19.16 13.86 -13.31
CA THR A 229 -20.11 13.88 -14.43
C THR A 229 -21.22 14.92 -14.24
N ALA A 230 -21.75 15.04 -13.01
CA ALA A 230 -22.76 16.04 -12.68
C ALA A 230 -22.19 17.46 -12.75
N PHE A 231 -20.97 17.66 -12.22
CA PHE A 231 -20.27 18.94 -12.35
C PHE A 231 -20.07 19.31 -13.82
N TRP A 232 -19.54 18.38 -14.63
CA TRP A 232 -19.31 18.63 -16.05
C TRP A 232 -20.59 19.00 -16.79
N SER A 233 -21.71 18.29 -16.53
CA SER A 233 -22.99 18.59 -17.18
C SER A 233 -23.53 20.01 -16.94
N VAL A 234 -23.14 20.65 -15.83
CA VAL A 234 -23.58 21.99 -15.44
C VAL A 234 -22.59 23.09 -15.86
N TYR A 235 -21.30 22.76 -15.87
CA TYR A 235 -20.21 23.73 -16.03
C TYR A 235 -19.35 23.50 -17.28
N SER A 236 -19.71 22.57 -18.19
CA SER A 236 -18.90 22.25 -19.38
C SER A 236 -18.67 23.46 -20.28
N ASP A 237 -19.65 24.36 -20.38
CA ASP A 237 -19.59 25.62 -21.14
C ASP A 237 -18.50 26.57 -20.62
N VAL A 238 -18.37 26.63 -19.30
CA VAL A 238 -17.39 27.46 -18.61
C VAL A 238 -16.02 26.79 -18.59
N CYS A 239 -15.98 25.47 -18.37
CA CYS A 239 -14.74 24.70 -18.41
C CYS A 239 -14.10 24.68 -19.81
N SER A 240 -14.89 24.67 -20.89
CA SER A 240 -14.38 24.65 -22.26
C SER A 240 -13.56 25.90 -22.64
N LEU A 241 -13.61 26.96 -21.83
CA LEU A 241 -12.71 28.12 -21.96
C LEU A 241 -11.25 27.77 -21.67
N VAL A 242 -10.99 26.77 -20.83
CA VAL A 242 -9.66 26.50 -20.27
C VAL A 242 -9.16 25.09 -20.56
N VAL A 243 -10.06 24.14 -20.79
CA VAL A 243 -9.74 22.75 -21.14
C VAL A 243 -10.54 22.31 -22.37
N SER A 244 -9.97 21.42 -23.17
CA SER A 244 -10.64 20.84 -24.34
C SER A 244 -11.87 20.03 -23.93
N LYS A 245 -13.01 20.35 -24.54
CA LYS A 245 -14.29 19.68 -24.25
C LYS A 245 -14.26 18.20 -24.69
N ASP A 246 -13.75 17.95 -25.89
CA ASP A 246 -13.71 16.61 -26.50
C ASP A 246 -12.80 15.66 -25.71
N ASP A 247 -11.65 16.15 -25.23
CA ASP A 247 -10.74 15.36 -24.41
C ASP A 247 -11.36 14.99 -23.07
N VAL A 248 -12.06 15.94 -22.43
CA VAL A 248 -12.77 15.66 -21.19
C VAL A 248 -13.89 14.65 -21.40
N GLU A 249 -14.70 14.79 -22.46
CA GLU A 249 -15.78 13.85 -22.76
C GLU A 249 -15.25 12.45 -23.07
N THR A 250 -14.09 12.36 -23.73
CA THR A 250 -13.36 11.10 -23.92
C THR A 250 -12.97 10.49 -22.57
N LEU A 251 -12.38 11.25 -21.65
CA LEU A 251 -11.99 10.77 -20.32
C LEU A 251 -13.18 10.42 -19.42
N LEU A 252 -14.32 11.09 -19.58
CA LEU A 252 -15.55 10.75 -18.85
C LEU A 252 -16.20 9.46 -19.36
N SER A 253 -15.91 9.08 -20.60
CA SER A 253 -16.45 7.88 -21.26
C SER A 253 -15.54 6.66 -21.11
N ALA A 254 -14.35 6.80 -20.51
CA ALA A 254 -13.41 5.71 -20.26
C ALA A 254 -13.97 4.68 -19.25
N ASP A 255 -13.99 3.40 -19.63
CA ASP A 255 -14.68 2.34 -18.88
C ASP A 255 -13.77 1.32 -18.19
N SER A 256 -12.51 1.15 -18.63
CA SER A 256 -11.70 0.01 -18.16
C SER A 256 -10.21 0.29 -17.92
N SER A 257 -9.47 0.97 -18.81
CA SER A 257 -8.02 1.19 -18.63
C SER A 257 -7.60 2.65 -18.83
N TRP A 258 -7.19 3.31 -17.74
CA TRP A 258 -6.63 4.67 -17.81
C TRP A 258 -5.30 4.74 -18.56
N LEU A 259 -4.60 3.62 -18.76
CA LEU A 259 -3.37 3.56 -19.54
C LEU A 259 -3.61 3.88 -21.02
N GLU A 260 -4.75 3.48 -21.57
CA GLU A 260 -5.11 3.73 -22.98
C GLU A 260 -5.38 5.21 -23.24
N HIS A 261 -5.76 5.94 -22.19
CA HIS A 261 -6.01 7.38 -22.22
C HIS A 261 -4.85 8.20 -21.63
N ALA A 262 -3.65 7.62 -21.49
CA ALA A 262 -2.53 8.30 -20.83
C ALA A 262 -2.14 9.64 -21.50
N GLU A 263 -2.16 9.70 -22.83
CA GLU A 263 -1.85 10.91 -23.60
C GLU A 263 -2.93 11.99 -23.38
N THR A 264 -4.21 11.65 -23.54
CA THR A 264 -5.34 12.55 -23.28
C THR A 264 -5.35 13.04 -21.83
N LEU A 265 -5.06 12.17 -20.86
CA LEU A 265 -4.91 12.53 -19.45
C LEU A 265 -3.78 13.55 -19.24
N SER A 266 -2.62 13.31 -19.84
CA SER A 266 -1.47 14.22 -19.77
C SER A 266 -1.82 15.59 -20.33
N LEU A 267 -2.48 15.63 -21.50
CA LEU A 267 -2.93 16.86 -22.14
C LEU A 267 -3.93 17.63 -21.26
N VAL A 268 -4.96 16.96 -20.74
CA VAL A 268 -6.02 17.60 -19.92
C VAL A 268 -5.46 18.13 -18.60
N VAL A 269 -4.63 17.33 -17.91
CA VAL A 269 -4.04 17.74 -16.63
C VAL A 269 -2.96 18.80 -16.82
N GLY A 270 -2.14 18.68 -17.86
CA GLY A 270 -1.06 19.63 -18.15
C GLY A 270 -1.54 20.98 -18.70
N SER A 271 -2.67 21.00 -19.41
CA SER A 271 -3.20 22.23 -20.02
C SER A 271 -3.97 23.14 -19.06
N SER A 272 -4.49 22.61 -17.94
CA SER A 272 -5.36 23.37 -17.04
C SER A 272 -5.34 22.89 -15.58
N LYS A 273 -5.52 23.83 -14.65
CA LYS A 273 -5.71 23.55 -13.21
C LYS A 273 -7.00 22.80 -12.95
N ILE A 274 -8.07 23.05 -13.72
CA ILE A 274 -9.32 22.33 -13.56
C ILE A 274 -9.16 20.87 -13.99
N GLY A 275 -8.45 20.61 -15.10
CA GLY A 275 -8.07 19.27 -15.53
C GLY A 275 -7.24 18.55 -14.47
N ALA A 276 -6.23 19.23 -13.90
CA ALA A 276 -5.46 18.69 -12.78
C ALA A 276 -6.31 18.38 -11.54
N ALA A 277 -7.27 19.25 -11.20
CA ALA A 277 -8.18 19.02 -10.08
C ALA A 277 -9.09 17.80 -10.31
N MET A 278 -9.55 17.61 -11.56
CA MET A 278 -10.46 16.53 -11.95
C MET A 278 -9.75 15.17 -12.08
N TRP A 279 -8.61 15.11 -12.78
CA TRP A 279 -7.91 13.87 -13.16
C TRP A 279 -6.48 13.74 -12.65
N GLY A 280 -5.92 14.69 -11.90
CA GLY A 280 -4.53 14.59 -11.42
C GLY A 280 -4.25 13.34 -10.59
N TRP A 281 -5.24 12.84 -9.84
CA TRP A 281 -5.14 11.57 -9.10
C TRP A 281 -5.13 10.35 -10.02
N VAL A 282 -5.79 10.42 -11.18
CA VAL A 282 -5.80 9.37 -12.20
C VAL A 282 -4.45 9.34 -12.91
N GLN A 283 -3.97 10.50 -13.36
CA GLN A 283 -2.66 10.62 -13.99
C GLN A 283 -1.56 10.09 -13.06
N ALA A 284 -1.59 10.41 -11.77
CA ALA A 284 -0.64 9.87 -10.80
C ALA A 284 -0.65 8.33 -10.74
N LYS A 285 -1.81 7.68 -10.88
CA LYS A 285 -1.90 6.21 -10.95
C LYS A 285 -1.35 5.65 -12.25
N VAL A 286 -1.66 6.27 -13.38
CA VAL A 286 -1.14 5.88 -14.71
C VAL A 286 0.39 5.96 -14.72
N VAL A 287 0.92 7.09 -14.24
CA VAL A 287 2.35 7.34 -14.10
C VAL A 287 3.01 6.31 -13.16
N ASP A 288 2.35 5.93 -12.05
CA ASP A 288 2.88 4.90 -11.14
C ASP A 288 2.98 3.52 -11.82
N VAL A 289 1.98 3.14 -12.62
CA VAL A 289 2.02 1.89 -13.38
C VAL A 289 3.12 1.92 -14.44
N GLN A 290 3.23 3.01 -15.22
CA GLN A 290 4.30 3.16 -16.23
C GLN A 290 5.70 3.12 -15.59
N ALA A 291 5.88 3.82 -14.46
CA ALA A 291 7.15 3.79 -13.73
C ALA A 291 7.46 2.39 -13.19
N ARG A 292 6.45 1.67 -12.66
CA ARG A 292 6.59 0.29 -12.19
C ARG A 292 6.98 -0.66 -13.31
N ASP A 293 6.37 -0.55 -14.49
CA ASP A 293 6.70 -1.40 -15.63
C ASP A 293 8.16 -1.19 -16.09
N LEU A 294 8.63 0.06 -16.12
CA LEU A 294 10.04 0.36 -16.40
C LEU A 294 10.98 -0.21 -15.32
N MET A 295 10.58 -0.13 -14.05
CA MET A 295 11.36 -0.65 -12.92
C MET A 295 11.45 -2.19 -12.92
N VAL A 296 10.38 -2.88 -13.33
CA VAL A 296 10.37 -4.34 -13.53
C VAL A 296 11.30 -4.72 -14.69
N LYS A 297 11.19 -4.06 -15.85
CA LYS A 297 12.09 -4.28 -16.98
C LYS A 297 13.55 -4.01 -16.62
N PHE A 298 13.81 -3.00 -15.79
CA PHE A 298 15.14 -2.74 -15.27
C PHE A 298 15.65 -3.89 -14.38
N SER A 299 14.84 -4.41 -13.46
CA SER A 299 15.20 -5.59 -12.66
C SER A 299 15.51 -6.80 -13.55
N GLU A 300 14.69 -7.08 -14.57
CA GLU A 300 14.96 -8.16 -15.53
C GLU A 300 16.27 -7.96 -16.30
N GLN A 301 16.55 -6.73 -16.74
CA GLN A 301 17.83 -6.39 -17.38
C GLN A 301 19.00 -6.66 -16.45
N LEU A 302 18.92 -6.23 -15.19
CA LEU A 302 19.96 -6.51 -14.20
C LEU A 302 20.15 -8.01 -14.01
N THR A 303 19.08 -8.79 -13.81
CA THR A 303 19.12 -10.25 -13.65
C THR A 303 19.77 -10.96 -14.85
N ASN A 304 19.61 -10.42 -16.06
CA ASN A 304 20.19 -10.98 -17.29
C ASN A 304 21.64 -10.55 -17.57
N LEU A 305 22.21 -9.59 -16.84
CA LEU A 305 23.62 -9.20 -17.01
C LEU A 305 24.55 -10.35 -16.60
N ALA A 306 25.50 -10.70 -17.46
CA ALA A 306 26.49 -11.75 -17.20
C ALA A 306 27.49 -11.41 -16.08
N LYS A 307 27.73 -10.11 -15.84
CA LYS A 307 28.56 -9.59 -14.76
C LYS A 307 27.90 -8.32 -14.22
N LEU A 308 27.94 -8.13 -12.90
CA LEU A 308 27.43 -6.93 -12.25
C LEU A 308 28.61 -6.07 -11.76
N THR A 309 29.13 -5.23 -12.65
CA THR A 309 30.18 -4.23 -12.38
C THR A 309 29.61 -2.82 -12.41
N SER A 310 30.30 -1.86 -11.80
CA SER A 310 29.91 -0.44 -11.82
C SER A 310 29.67 0.08 -13.25
N GLU A 311 30.53 -0.31 -14.21
CA GLU A 311 30.39 0.04 -15.62
C GLU A 311 29.17 -0.64 -16.28
N SER A 312 28.95 -1.94 -16.01
CA SER A 312 27.85 -2.69 -16.63
C SER A 312 26.45 -2.23 -16.21
N VAL A 313 26.33 -1.61 -15.03
CA VAL A 313 25.06 -1.11 -14.49
C VAL A 313 24.79 0.34 -14.85
N GLU A 314 25.82 1.11 -15.22
CA GLU A 314 25.70 2.53 -15.55
C GLU A 314 24.80 2.75 -16.77
N GLU A 315 24.97 1.95 -17.83
CA GLU A 315 24.15 2.04 -19.04
C GLU A 315 22.66 1.73 -18.76
N PRO A 316 22.27 0.60 -18.12
CA PRO A 316 20.89 0.35 -17.70
C PRO A 316 20.31 1.44 -16.81
N CYS A 317 21.06 1.95 -15.83
CA CYS A 317 20.60 3.02 -14.95
C CYS A 317 20.35 4.32 -15.74
N THR A 318 21.24 4.66 -16.67
CA THR A 318 21.11 5.86 -17.51
C THR A 318 19.91 5.74 -18.44
N LYS A 319 19.71 4.58 -19.09
CA LYS A 319 18.54 4.32 -19.93
C LYS A 319 17.24 4.41 -19.13
N LEU A 320 17.20 3.85 -17.91
CA LEU A 320 16.04 3.93 -17.04
C LEU A 320 15.75 5.38 -16.64
N ARG A 321 16.75 6.16 -16.20
CA ARG A 321 16.57 7.57 -15.85
C ARG A 321 16.04 8.39 -17.03
N GLN A 322 16.56 8.16 -18.23
CA GLN A 322 16.08 8.80 -19.45
C GLN A 322 14.63 8.40 -19.78
N ALA A 323 14.28 7.11 -19.64
CA ALA A 323 12.93 6.64 -19.90
C ALA A 323 11.92 7.19 -18.88
N VAL A 324 12.27 7.20 -17.59
CA VAL A 324 11.44 7.79 -16.54
C VAL A 324 11.29 9.31 -16.71
N GLY A 325 12.37 10.00 -17.10
CA GLY A 325 12.33 11.44 -17.37
C GLY A 325 11.44 11.84 -18.55
N LYS A 326 11.07 10.88 -19.42
CA LYS A 326 10.10 11.07 -20.51
C LYS A 326 8.65 10.81 -20.09
N ILE A 327 8.40 10.35 -18.86
CA ILE A 327 7.03 10.15 -18.37
C ILE A 327 6.45 11.50 -17.94
N ASP A 328 5.44 11.96 -18.66
CA ASP A 328 4.71 13.17 -18.30
C ASP A 328 4.01 13.03 -16.95
N GLY A 329 4.18 14.02 -16.09
CA GLY A 329 3.58 14.01 -14.75
C GLY A 329 4.30 13.11 -13.75
N ILE A 330 5.56 12.71 -13.99
CA ILE A 330 6.37 11.97 -13.00
C ILE A 330 6.43 12.66 -11.63
N SER A 331 6.33 14.00 -11.61
CA SER A 331 6.28 14.82 -10.40
C SER A 331 4.98 14.67 -9.59
N LEU A 332 3.94 14.06 -10.17
CA LEU A 332 2.67 13.75 -9.50
C LEU A 332 2.75 12.49 -8.65
N LEU A 333 3.80 11.68 -8.79
CA LEU A 333 4.01 10.53 -7.93
C LEU A 333 4.13 10.97 -6.47
N PRO A 334 3.53 10.21 -5.52
CA PRO A 334 3.63 10.56 -4.12
C PRO A 334 5.08 10.43 -3.64
N LEU A 335 5.48 11.32 -2.73
CA LEU A 335 6.81 11.30 -2.08
C LEU A 335 7.10 10.00 -1.31
N ARG A 336 6.08 9.20 -1.03
CA ARG A 336 6.21 7.86 -0.47
C ARG A 336 5.30 6.95 -1.25
N ARG A 337 5.87 5.91 -1.82
CA ARG A 337 5.13 4.86 -2.53
C ARG A 337 5.66 3.50 -2.11
N THR A 338 4.81 2.52 -2.31
CA THR A 338 5.15 1.13 -2.09
C THR A 338 5.52 0.49 -3.41
N CYS A 339 6.63 -0.24 -3.46
CA CYS A 339 7.03 -1.07 -4.59
C CYS A 339 7.32 -2.50 -4.13
N ILE A 340 7.25 -3.45 -5.07
CA ILE A 340 7.66 -4.83 -4.86
C ILE A 340 9.05 -5.03 -5.47
N ILE A 341 10.00 -5.49 -4.67
CA ILE A 341 11.36 -5.80 -5.11
C ILE A 341 11.62 -7.27 -4.82
N ASN A 342 12.09 -8.00 -5.82
CA ASN A 342 12.53 -9.38 -5.63
C ASN A 342 13.91 -9.37 -4.97
N TYR A 343 14.06 -10.10 -3.87
CA TYR A 343 15.34 -10.34 -3.23
C TYR A 343 15.45 -11.82 -2.87
N ARG A 344 16.51 -12.48 -3.35
CA ARG A 344 16.78 -13.91 -3.16
C ARG A 344 15.57 -14.80 -3.50
N GLY A 345 14.86 -14.47 -4.59
CA GLY A 345 13.70 -15.23 -5.08
C GLY A 345 12.39 -14.95 -4.36
N THR A 346 12.35 -13.97 -3.44
CA THR A 346 11.14 -13.58 -2.71
C THR A 346 10.76 -12.14 -3.01
N ASP A 347 9.50 -11.93 -3.39
CA ASP A 347 8.93 -10.60 -3.61
C ASP A 347 8.62 -9.92 -2.27
N CYS A 348 9.27 -8.79 -2.03
CA CYS A 348 9.18 -8.04 -0.78
C CYS A 348 8.58 -6.66 -1.02
N GLU A 349 7.70 -6.24 -0.12
CA GLU A 349 7.10 -4.91 -0.14
C GLU A 349 8.07 -3.88 0.46
N HIS A 350 8.31 -2.77 -0.24
CA HIS A 350 9.21 -1.70 0.18
C HIS A 350 8.57 -0.34 0.05
N VAL A 351 8.74 0.50 1.09
CA VAL A 351 8.38 1.92 1.03
C VAL A 351 9.57 2.72 0.51
N VAL A 352 9.42 3.36 -0.65
CA VAL A 352 10.44 4.18 -1.31
C VAL A 352 10.02 5.65 -1.35
N SER A 353 11.01 6.53 -1.30
CA SER A 353 10.84 7.99 -1.30
C SER A 353 10.73 8.61 -2.71
N GLY A 354 10.94 7.82 -3.75
CA GLY A 354 10.91 8.28 -5.13
C GLY A 354 11.41 7.22 -6.11
N ILE A 355 11.62 7.62 -7.36
CA ILE A 355 12.16 6.75 -8.42
C ILE A 355 13.62 6.36 -8.11
N GLU A 356 14.45 7.33 -7.74
CA GLU A 356 15.88 7.07 -7.51
C GLU A 356 16.13 6.13 -6.32
N ASP A 357 15.33 6.25 -5.25
CA ASP A 357 15.39 5.33 -4.11
C ASP A 357 14.98 3.90 -4.52
N GLU A 358 13.94 3.73 -5.35
CA GLU A 358 13.60 2.40 -5.88
C GLU A 358 14.69 1.83 -6.77
N LEU A 359 15.24 2.64 -7.70
CA LEU A 359 16.33 2.25 -8.58
C LEU A 359 17.51 1.73 -7.75
N GLN A 360 17.93 2.48 -6.74
CA GLN A 360 19.05 2.10 -5.87
C GLN A 360 18.75 0.82 -5.08
N ARG A 361 17.52 0.63 -4.60
CA ARG A 361 17.14 -0.58 -3.88
C ARG A 361 17.07 -1.81 -4.78
N ARG A 362 16.58 -1.69 -6.00
CA ARG A 362 16.58 -2.80 -6.98
C ARG A 362 17.98 -3.21 -7.37
N LEU A 363 18.85 -2.23 -7.65
CA LEU A 363 20.27 -2.48 -7.93
C LEU A 363 20.96 -3.16 -6.75
N SER A 364 20.75 -2.64 -5.53
CA SER A 364 21.31 -3.23 -4.31
C SER A 364 20.79 -4.64 -4.06
N ALA A 365 19.49 -4.88 -4.23
CA ALA A 365 18.88 -6.19 -4.07
C ALA A 365 19.54 -7.23 -4.99
N GLU A 366 19.71 -6.94 -6.28
CA GLU A 366 20.36 -7.83 -7.23
C GLU A 366 21.85 -8.03 -6.90
N ALA A 367 22.57 -6.95 -6.60
CA ALA A 367 24.00 -7.00 -6.27
C ALA A 367 24.27 -7.87 -5.03
N LYS A 368 23.49 -7.64 -3.96
CA LYS A 368 23.57 -8.40 -2.71
C LYS A 368 23.16 -9.86 -2.92
N ALA A 369 22.08 -10.11 -3.67
CA ALA A 369 21.60 -11.46 -3.90
C ALA A 369 22.65 -12.33 -4.60
N ARG A 370 23.32 -11.79 -5.64
CA ARG A 370 24.43 -12.46 -6.33
C ARG A 370 25.67 -12.57 -5.45
N ALA A 371 26.06 -11.50 -4.77
CA ALA A 371 27.25 -11.52 -3.92
C ALA A 371 27.12 -12.58 -2.81
N ALA A 372 25.96 -12.65 -2.17
CA ALA A 372 25.62 -13.70 -1.21
C ALA A 372 25.66 -15.10 -1.83
N ALA A 373 25.10 -15.29 -3.03
CA ALA A 373 25.14 -16.59 -3.73
C ALA A 373 26.56 -17.04 -4.09
N THR A 374 27.47 -16.09 -4.32
CA THR A 374 28.87 -16.36 -4.70
C THR A 374 29.83 -16.38 -3.50
N GLY A 375 29.32 -16.24 -2.27
CA GLY A 375 30.15 -16.17 -1.05
C GLY A 375 31.00 -14.90 -0.92
N LYS A 376 30.74 -13.86 -1.72
CA LYS A 376 31.44 -12.56 -1.66
C LYS A 376 30.86 -11.62 -0.61
N LEU A 377 29.64 -11.88 -0.17
CA LEU A 377 28.96 -11.13 0.87
C LEU A 377 28.60 -12.09 2.01
N GLN A 378 28.89 -11.69 3.24
CA GLN A 378 28.53 -12.46 4.43
C GLN A 378 27.02 -12.71 4.45
N LEU A 379 26.62 -13.95 4.72
CA LEU A 379 25.21 -14.29 4.91
C LEU A 379 24.70 -13.77 6.25
N LEU A 380 23.44 -13.34 6.28
CA LEU A 380 22.73 -13.10 7.53
C LEU A 380 22.48 -14.44 8.24
N LEU A 381 22.29 -14.41 9.56
CA LEU A 381 22.34 -15.59 10.43
C LEU A 381 21.43 -16.77 9.98
N PHE A 382 20.29 -16.48 9.36
CA PHE A 382 19.33 -17.47 8.86
C PHE A 382 19.28 -17.56 7.34
N GLU A 383 20.07 -16.76 6.62
CA GLU A 383 19.87 -16.55 5.19
C GLU A 383 20.11 -17.81 4.35
N GLU A 384 21.00 -18.70 4.78
CA GLU A 384 21.28 -19.95 4.08
C GLU A 384 20.05 -20.89 4.05
N ASP A 385 19.36 -21.04 5.19
CA ASP A 385 18.20 -21.93 5.32
C ASP A 385 16.90 -21.37 4.73
N LEU A 386 16.85 -20.04 4.60
CA LEU A 386 15.69 -19.28 4.15
C LEU A 386 15.66 -19.05 2.65
N VAL A 387 16.69 -19.46 1.92
CA VAL A 387 16.76 -19.26 0.47
C VAL A 387 16.56 -20.62 -0.20
N GLY A 388 15.68 -20.67 -1.20
CA GLY A 388 15.52 -21.85 -2.04
C GLY A 388 16.72 -22.05 -2.98
N ASP A 389 16.56 -22.86 -4.02
CA ASP A 389 17.55 -23.01 -5.09
C ASP A 389 17.62 -21.73 -5.94
N TYR A 390 18.14 -20.63 -5.39
CA TYR A 390 18.34 -19.38 -6.10
C TYR A 390 19.52 -19.52 -7.06
N MET A 391 19.22 -19.84 -8.32
CA MET A 391 20.18 -19.93 -9.41
C MET A 391 20.25 -18.60 -10.15
N GLY A 392 20.97 -17.62 -9.60
CA GLY A 392 21.30 -16.40 -10.35
C GLY A 392 22.14 -16.73 -11.59
N ALA A 393 21.86 -16.10 -12.73
CA ALA A 393 22.52 -16.40 -14.02
C ALA A 393 24.02 -16.02 -14.07
N SER A 394 24.49 -15.18 -13.13
CA SER A 394 25.84 -14.61 -13.13
C SER A 394 26.55 -14.83 -11.80
N THR A 395 27.82 -15.24 -11.87
CA THR A 395 28.70 -15.49 -10.72
C THR A 395 29.61 -14.30 -10.36
N HIS A 396 29.57 -13.18 -11.09
CA HIS A 396 30.48 -12.06 -10.86
C HIS A 396 29.77 -10.78 -10.42
N VAL A 397 30.11 -10.30 -9.21
CA VAL A 397 29.75 -8.98 -8.67
C VAL A 397 31.03 -8.22 -8.29
N ASP A 398 31.07 -6.94 -8.65
CA ASP A 398 32.10 -5.97 -8.25
C ASP A 398 31.95 -5.59 -6.77
N MET A 399 33.06 -5.62 -6.03
CA MET A 399 33.07 -5.32 -4.59
C MET A 399 32.64 -3.89 -4.28
N ASN A 400 32.86 -2.95 -5.20
CA ASN A 400 32.46 -1.56 -5.03
C ASN A 400 30.94 -1.39 -4.86
N LEU A 401 30.14 -2.29 -5.46
CA LEU A 401 28.69 -2.27 -5.35
C LEU A 401 28.18 -2.76 -3.98
N ILE A 402 29.01 -3.47 -3.21
CA ILE A 402 28.61 -4.13 -1.96
C ILE A 402 29.47 -3.75 -0.75
N GLN A 403 30.39 -2.79 -0.88
CA GLN A 403 31.37 -2.48 0.16
C GLN A 403 30.72 -2.17 1.52
N GLY A 404 29.76 -1.25 1.57
CA GLY A 404 29.03 -0.92 2.82
C GLY A 404 28.10 -2.04 3.31
N CYS A 405 27.70 -2.96 2.42
CA CYS A 405 26.78 -4.05 2.76
C CYS A 405 27.45 -5.07 3.69
N GLN A 406 28.73 -5.35 3.47
CA GLN A 406 29.50 -6.32 4.26
C GLN A 406 29.58 -5.90 5.74
N GLU A 407 29.88 -4.62 6.00
CA GLU A 407 29.94 -4.06 7.35
C GLU A 407 28.57 -4.10 8.03
N ALA A 408 27.52 -3.69 7.32
CA ALA A 408 26.15 -3.70 7.85
C ALA A 408 25.69 -5.12 8.23
N ARG A 409 25.97 -6.13 7.41
CA ARG A 409 25.63 -7.53 7.72
C ARG A 409 26.43 -8.11 8.88
N THR A 410 27.71 -7.77 8.95
CA THR A 410 28.58 -8.18 10.08
C THR A 410 28.03 -7.60 11.38
N ALA A 411 27.72 -6.30 11.40
CA ALA A 411 27.11 -5.64 12.55
C ALA A 411 25.73 -6.22 12.89
N ALA A 412 24.88 -6.50 11.90
CA ALA A 412 23.56 -7.11 12.09
C ALA A 412 23.65 -8.47 12.82
N ASN A 413 24.55 -9.35 12.38
CA ASN A 413 24.78 -10.63 13.02
C ASN A 413 25.36 -10.45 14.44
N GLN A 414 26.33 -9.55 14.61
CA GLN A 414 26.93 -9.27 15.92
C GLN A 414 25.92 -8.72 16.92
N PHE A 415 25.05 -7.78 16.53
CA PHE A 415 24.02 -7.25 17.43
C PHE A 415 23.12 -8.35 17.98
N CYS A 416 22.79 -9.34 17.17
CA CYS A 416 21.92 -10.43 17.60
C CYS A 416 22.66 -11.43 18.49
N LEU A 417 23.90 -11.79 18.12
CA LEU A 417 24.73 -12.71 18.90
C LEU A 417 25.20 -12.12 20.25
N LEU A 418 25.21 -10.79 20.38
CA LEU A 418 25.46 -10.12 21.67
C LEU A 418 24.27 -10.18 22.62
N GLU A 419 23.04 -10.27 22.09
CA GLU A 419 21.83 -10.32 22.90
C GLU A 419 21.36 -11.77 23.17
N TYR A 420 21.65 -12.71 22.27
CA TYR A 420 21.18 -14.09 22.35
C TYR A 420 22.27 -15.08 21.87
N ASP A 421 22.48 -16.16 22.64
CA ASP A 421 23.39 -17.25 22.25
C ASP A 421 22.83 -18.06 21.07
N SER A 422 21.51 -18.20 20.99
CA SER A 422 20.81 -18.89 19.91
C SER A 422 19.47 -18.19 19.62
N PRO A 423 19.48 -17.07 18.85
CA PRO A 423 18.27 -16.31 18.59
C PRO A 423 17.27 -17.12 17.76
N SER A 424 15.98 -16.93 18.02
CA SER A 424 14.90 -17.28 17.10
C SER A 424 14.76 -16.23 15.99
N GLY A 425 14.03 -16.54 14.91
CA GLY A 425 13.79 -15.56 13.85
C GLY A 425 13.05 -14.31 14.32
N CYS A 426 12.11 -14.46 15.27
CA CYS A 426 11.40 -13.33 15.85
C CYS A 426 12.34 -12.41 16.66
N GLU A 427 13.24 -12.98 17.46
CA GLU A 427 14.24 -12.22 18.22
C GLU A 427 15.21 -11.51 17.27
N TYR A 428 15.67 -12.21 16.23
CA TYR A 428 16.52 -11.63 15.20
C TYR A 428 15.87 -10.42 14.53
N ILE A 429 14.63 -10.54 14.05
CA ILE A 429 13.89 -9.41 13.45
C ILE A 429 13.74 -8.25 14.43
N LYS A 430 13.41 -8.55 15.70
CA LYS A 430 13.25 -7.52 16.74
C LYS A 430 14.53 -6.72 16.92
N VAL A 431 15.68 -7.38 17.02
CA VAL A 431 16.99 -6.71 17.15
C VAL A 431 17.29 -5.87 15.91
N LEU A 432 17.11 -6.42 14.71
CA LEU A 432 17.37 -5.68 13.47
C LEU A 432 16.47 -4.44 13.32
N MET A 433 15.21 -4.52 13.73
CA MET A 433 14.29 -3.38 13.76
C MET A 433 14.74 -2.33 14.76
N MET A 434 15.16 -2.72 15.97
CA MET A 434 15.69 -1.80 16.98
C MET A 434 16.98 -1.10 16.52
N LYS A 435 17.82 -1.81 15.76
CA LYS A 435 19.10 -1.30 15.23
C LYS A 435 18.99 -0.75 13.80
N GLN A 436 17.79 -0.64 13.23
CA GLN A 436 17.59 -0.27 11.82
C GLN A 436 18.30 1.04 11.43
N LYS A 437 18.25 2.06 12.29
CA LYS A 437 18.92 3.35 12.02
C LYS A 437 20.44 3.23 11.95
N SER A 438 21.04 2.41 12.82
CA SER A 438 22.48 2.16 12.84
C SER A 438 22.91 1.36 11.60
N LEU A 439 22.13 0.33 11.23
CA LEU A 439 22.38 -0.47 10.04
C LEU A 439 22.23 0.36 8.76
N ALA A 440 21.22 1.24 8.70
CA ALA A 440 21.02 2.17 7.59
C ALA A 440 22.12 3.23 7.45
N ALA A 441 22.85 3.53 8.53
CA ALA A 441 24.00 4.42 8.49
C ALA A 441 25.23 3.76 7.84
N LEU A 442 25.39 2.44 8.00
CA LEU A 442 26.42 1.64 7.34
C LEU A 442 26.06 1.32 5.89
N ASP A 443 24.80 0.93 5.66
CA ASP A 443 24.25 0.64 4.35
C ASP A 443 22.82 1.17 4.25
N ARG A 444 22.65 2.26 3.50
CA ARG A 444 21.32 2.88 3.27
C ARG A 444 20.30 1.91 2.67
N SER A 445 20.78 0.89 1.95
CA SER A 445 19.94 -0.12 1.29
C SER A 445 19.69 -1.36 2.15
N PHE A 446 20.14 -1.41 3.41
CA PHE A 446 19.89 -2.53 4.34
C PHE A 446 18.39 -2.78 4.60
N THR A 447 17.55 -1.80 4.26
CA THR A 447 16.08 -1.96 4.25
C THR A 447 15.61 -3.07 3.31
N VAL A 448 16.40 -3.44 2.30
CA VAL A 448 16.12 -4.57 1.41
C VAL A 448 16.09 -5.87 2.21
N GLU A 449 17.19 -6.21 2.89
CA GLU A 449 17.30 -7.42 3.71
C GLU A 449 16.32 -7.44 4.87
N LEU A 450 16.12 -6.28 5.52
CA LEU A 450 15.18 -6.17 6.63
C LEU A 450 13.75 -6.50 6.22
N SER A 451 13.31 -6.03 5.04
CA SER A 451 11.98 -6.34 4.52
C SER A 451 11.88 -7.81 4.11
N TRP A 452 12.96 -8.37 3.53
CA TRP A 452 13.01 -9.78 3.17
C TRP A 452 12.96 -10.71 4.38
N ILE A 453 13.77 -10.48 5.41
CA ILE A 453 13.76 -11.25 6.66
C ILE A 453 12.36 -11.18 7.31
N SER A 454 11.76 -9.99 7.33
CA SER A 454 10.40 -9.81 7.85
C SER A 454 9.36 -10.59 7.04
N ALA A 455 9.47 -10.59 5.71
CA ALA A 455 8.62 -11.40 4.83
C ALA A 455 8.82 -12.89 5.11
N MET A 456 10.06 -13.36 5.23
CA MET A 456 10.39 -14.77 5.50
C MET A 456 9.87 -15.28 6.84
N ALA A 457 9.69 -14.44 7.87
CA ALA A 457 9.07 -14.90 9.12
C ALA A 457 7.56 -15.19 8.97
N SER A 458 6.97 -14.72 7.86
CA SER A 458 5.56 -14.88 7.51
C SER A 458 5.41 -15.65 6.18
N GLY A 459 4.46 -15.24 5.32
CA GLY A 459 3.93 -16.01 4.19
C GLY A 459 4.96 -16.86 3.42
N PRO A 460 6.00 -16.25 2.80
CA PRO A 460 7.03 -16.97 2.05
C PRO A 460 7.76 -18.07 2.83
N GLY A 461 8.26 -17.77 4.05
CA GLY A 461 8.99 -18.77 4.83
C GLY A 461 8.09 -19.84 5.42
N VAL A 462 6.84 -19.51 5.78
CA VAL A 462 5.84 -20.51 6.17
C VAL A 462 5.57 -21.47 5.01
N LYS A 463 5.37 -20.94 3.79
CA LYS A 463 5.19 -21.76 2.59
C LYS A 463 6.41 -22.65 2.33
N MET A 464 7.62 -22.12 2.52
CA MET A 464 8.86 -22.88 2.36
C MET A 464 8.98 -24.01 3.38
N LEU A 465 8.76 -23.71 4.68
CA LEU A 465 8.75 -24.71 5.74
C LEU A 465 7.76 -25.82 5.41
N MET A 466 6.53 -25.45 5.06
CA MET A 466 5.47 -26.40 4.77
C MET A 466 5.75 -27.25 3.53
N THR A 467 6.34 -26.65 2.49
CA THR A 467 6.82 -27.40 1.32
C THR A 467 7.86 -28.44 1.74
N LYS A 468 8.84 -28.08 2.59
CA LYS A 468 9.84 -29.02 3.12
C LYS A 468 9.20 -30.10 3.99
N VAL A 469 8.23 -29.75 4.85
CA VAL A 469 7.46 -30.74 5.64
C VAL A 469 6.80 -31.77 4.74
N LEU A 470 6.15 -31.33 3.66
CA LEU A 470 5.52 -32.25 2.69
C LEU A 470 6.57 -33.13 1.99
N THR A 471 7.78 -32.64 1.71
CA THR A 471 8.85 -33.49 1.15
C THR A 471 9.40 -34.54 2.13
N CYS A 472 9.14 -34.38 3.43
CA CYS A 472 9.44 -35.37 4.46
C CYS A 472 8.37 -36.47 4.55
N LEU A 473 7.27 -36.38 3.81
CA LEU A 473 6.17 -37.36 3.80
C LEU A 473 6.23 -38.25 2.55
N PRO A 474 5.62 -39.45 2.59
CA PRO A 474 5.50 -40.30 1.42
C PRO A 474 4.58 -39.65 0.39
N SER A 475 4.86 -39.90 -0.88
CA SER A 475 4.03 -39.48 -2.00
C SER A 475 3.80 -40.63 -2.96
N LYS A 476 2.95 -40.40 -3.96
CA LYS A 476 2.74 -41.37 -5.05
C LYS A 476 4.06 -41.77 -5.74
N LYS A 477 5.02 -40.84 -5.84
CA LYS A 477 6.31 -41.05 -6.52
C LYS A 477 7.40 -41.56 -5.58
N VAL A 478 7.34 -41.23 -4.30
CA VAL A 478 8.40 -41.52 -3.32
C VAL A 478 7.80 -42.33 -2.17
N ALA A 479 8.13 -43.61 -2.11
CA ALA A 479 7.82 -44.44 -0.94
C ALA A 479 8.71 -44.03 0.24
N MET A 480 8.14 -44.01 1.44
CA MET A 480 8.84 -43.67 2.67
C MET A 480 8.18 -44.41 3.83
N THR A 481 8.98 -44.91 4.77
CA THR A 481 8.45 -45.49 6.02
C THR A 481 8.15 -44.37 7.03
N ALA A 482 7.30 -44.64 8.02
CA ALA A 482 7.00 -43.65 9.05
C ALA A 482 8.25 -43.26 9.86
N GLU A 483 9.16 -44.21 10.09
CA GLU A 483 10.45 -43.98 10.75
C GLU A 483 11.35 -43.04 9.92
N ASP A 484 11.50 -43.28 8.62
CA ASP A 484 12.26 -42.40 7.71
C ASP A 484 11.70 -40.97 7.71
N SER A 485 10.37 -40.84 7.63
CA SER A 485 9.69 -39.54 7.70
C SER A 485 9.94 -38.83 9.02
N LEU A 486 9.89 -39.54 10.16
CA LEU A 486 10.21 -38.96 11.47
C LEU A 486 11.66 -38.50 11.56
N GLY A 487 12.60 -39.26 11.02
CA GLY A 487 14.01 -38.86 10.93
C GLY A 487 14.18 -37.55 10.16
N ARG A 488 13.57 -37.44 8.98
CA ARG A 488 13.62 -36.21 8.15
C ARG A 488 12.93 -35.03 8.82
N LEU A 489 11.78 -35.23 9.44
CA LEU A 489 11.07 -34.19 10.19
C LEU A 489 11.88 -33.72 11.41
N ALA A 490 12.57 -34.64 12.11
CA ALA A 490 13.44 -34.26 13.22
C ALA A 490 14.61 -33.37 12.76
N THR A 491 15.24 -33.70 11.63
CA THR A 491 16.26 -32.85 11.00
C THR A 491 15.70 -31.48 10.64
N LEU A 492 14.51 -31.42 10.01
CA LEU A 492 13.87 -30.16 9.65
C LEU A 492 13.52 -29.30 10.89
N PHE A 493 13.06 -29.93 11.97
CA PHE A 493 12.67 -29.21 13.19
C PHE A 493 13.89 -28.67 13.96
N GLY A 494 15.06 -29.29 13.77
CA GLY A 494 16.34 -28.75 14.23
C GLY A 494 16.94 -27.69 13.31
N SER A 495 16.33 -27.40 12.16
CA SER A 495 16.86 -26.42 11.20
C SER A 495 16.52 -24.98 11.60
N PRO A 496 17.36 -24.00 11.21
CA PRO A 496 17.06 -22.59 11.40
C PRO A 496 15.77 -22.14 10.70
N LEU A 497 15.38 -22.77 9.58
CA LEU A 497 14.10 -22.48 8.92
C LEU A 497 12.90 -22.70 9.87
N TYR A 498 12.88 -23.80 10.62
CA TYR A 498 11.79 -24.09 11.56
C TYR A 498 11.73 -23.02 12.66
N SER A 499 12.86 -22.74 13.33
CA SER A 499 12.94 -21.76 14.42
C SER A 499 12.71 -20.32 13.95
N PHE A 500 12.91 -20.04 12.67
CA PHE A 500 12.73 -18.72 12.10
C PHE A 500 11.26 -18.38 11.79
N THR A 501 10.47 -19.36 11.34
CA THR A 501 9.06 -19.14 11.00
C THR A 501 8.17 -18.85 12.22
N SER A 502 6.97 -18.33 11.97
CA SER A 502 5.99 -18.05 13.03
C SER A 502 5.63 -19.29 13.88
N LYS A 503 5.31 -19.05 15.17
CA LYS A 503 4.86 -20.10 16.10
C LYS A 503 3.64 -20.90 15.59
N SER A 504 2.75 -20.26 14.83
CA SER A 504 1.59 -20.93 14.23
C SER A 504 2.02 -21.98 13.20
N ALA A 505 2.97 -21.64 12.33
CA ALA A 505 3.51 -22.58 11.35
C ALA A 505 4.30 -23.71 12.03
N GLN A 506 5.06 -23.39 13.09
CA GLN A 506 5.73 -24.41 13.90
C GLN A 506 4.74 -25.39 14.54
N ALA A 507 3.62 -24.89 15.09
CA ALA A 507 2.57 -25.73 15.67
C ALA A 507 1.90 -26.64 14.62
N GLU A 508 1.65 -26.11 13.43
CA GLU A 508 1.08 -26.86 12.30
C GLU A 508 2.02 -27.99 11.84
N ALA A 509 3.31 -27.69 11.66
CA ALA A 509 4.31 -28.71 11.37
C ALA A 509 4.39 -29.75 12.51
N GLY A 510 4.36 -29.29 13.76
CA GLY A 510 4.33 -30.14 14.96
C GLY A 510 3.15 -31.11 14.97
N PHE A 511 1.96 -30.64 14.56
CA PHE A 511 0.77 -31.48 14.43
C PHE A 511 0.96 -32.58 13.38
N ILE A 512 1.59 -32.27 12.24
CA ILE A 512 1.93 -33.28 11.21
C ILE A 512 2.91 -34.32 11.78
N ARG A 513 3.97 -33.90 12.48
CA ARG A 513 4.92 -34.82 13.13
C ARG A 513 4.25 -35.73 14.16
N GLN A 514 3.31 -35.20 14.94
CA GLN A 514 2.52 -36.01 15.88
C GLN A 514 1.66 -37.06 15.15
N ALA A 515 1.06 -36.70 14.02
CA ALA A 515 0.30 -37.63 13.19
C ALA A 515 1.20 -38.76 12.63
N VAL A 516 2.39 -38.44 12.13
CA VAL A 516 3.36 -39.46 11.68
C VAL A 516 3.80 -40.35 12.84
N THR A 517 4.01 -39.77 14.03
CA THR A 517 4.38 -40.52 15.25
C THR A 517 3.27 -41.49 15.65
N ALA A 518 2.01 -41.06 15.59
CA ALA A 518 0.87 -41.93 15.84
C ALA A 518 0.87 -43.13 14.88
N ILE A 519 1.03 -42.88 13.57
CA ILE A 519 1.11 -43.95 12.54
C ILE A 519 2.27 -44.91 12.84
N ASN A 520 3.45 -44.39 13.18
CA ASN A 520 4.62 -45.21 13.51
C ASN A 520 4.37 -46.12 14.73
N LEU A 521 3.64 -45.62 15.72
CA LEU A 521 3.26 -46.36 16.93
C LEU A 521 2.00 -47.23 16.74
N ARG A 522 1.52 -47.39 15.52
CA ARG A 522 0.27 -48.08 15.17
C ARG A 522 -0.97 -47.52 15.89
N ARG A 523 -1.01 -46.21 16.05
CA ARG A 523 -2.10 -45.44 16.66
C ARG A 523 -2.78 -44.56 15.63
N ARG A 524 -4.04 -44.24 15.90
CA ARG A 524 -4.84 -43.31 15.12
C ARG A 524 -4.32 -41.88 15.28
N PRO A 525 -4.02 -41.14 14.19
CA PRO A 525 -3.78 -39.70 14.25
C PRO A 525 -5.01 -38.94 14.74
N SER A 526 -4.79 -37.78 15.34
CA SER A 526 -5.87 -36.85 15.70
C SER A 526 -6.71 -36.49 14.47
N ALA A 527 -8.01 -36.29 14.65
CA ALA A 527 -8.87 -35.83 13.57
C ALA A 527 -8.46 -34.43 13.12
N LEU A 528 -8.51 -34.19 11.81
CA LEU A 528 -8.26 -32.87 11.25
C LEU A 528 -9.52 -32.00 11.43
N ASP A 529 -9.34 -30.75 11.85
CA ASP A 529 -10.46 -29.79 11.91
C ASP A 529 -10.94 -29.48 10.49
N SER A 530 -12.26 -29.34 10.35
CA SER A 530 -12.91 -28.79 9.15
C SER A 530 -12.34 -27.43 8.72
N SER A 531 -11.81 -26.62 9.64
CA SER A 531 -11.17 -25.33 9.35
C SER A 531 -9.66 -25.43 9.13
N ALA A 532 -9.11 -26.63 8.98
CA ALA A 532 -7.67 -26.81 8.76
C ALA A 532 -7.21 -26.16 7.46
N THR A 533 -5.97 -25.66 7.48
CA THR A 533 -5.28 -25.09 6.34
C THR A 533 -5.19 -26.09 5.18
N GLN A 534 -5.15 -25.59 3.94
CA GLN A 534 -4.97 -26.45 2.76
C GLN A 534 -3.70 -27.32 2.88
N THR A 535 -2.62 -26.76 3.42
CA THR A 535 -1.37 -27.48 3.66
C THR A 535 -1.55 -28.69 4.58
N LEU A 536 -2.26 -28.53 5.70
CA LEU A 536 -2.55 -29.65 6.59
C LEU A 536 -3.39 -30.72 5.91
N GLN A 537 -4.39 -30.31 5.12
CA GLN A 537 -5.20 -31.24 4.35
C GLN A 537 -4.32 -32.03 3.36
N ASP A 538 -3.44 -31.35 2.64
CA ASP A 538 -2.49 -31.96 1.70
C ASP A 538 -1.52 -32.91 2.43
N ALA A 539 -1.05 -32.54 3.62
CA ALA A 539 -0.20 -33.39 4.45
C ALA A 539 -0.94 -34.67 4.87
N TYR A 540 -2.19 -34.56 5.33
CA TYR A 540 -3.01 -35.72 5.71
C TYR A 540 -3.31 -36.64 4.52
N GLN A 541 -3.54 -36.08 3.33
CA GLN A 541 -3.64 -36.87 2.10
C GLN A 541 -2.33 -37.62 1.82
N GLN A 542 -1.16 -37.02 2.09
CA GLN A 542 0.12 -37.71 1.94
C GLN A 542 0.35 -38.80 2.99
N LEU A 543 -0.11 -38.62 4.23
CA LEU A 543 -0.05 -39.65 5.27
C LEU A 543 -0.72 -40.97 4.84
N ALA A 544 -1.68 -40.92 3.92
CA ALA A 544 -2.29 -42.10 3.34
C ALA A 544 -1.26 -43.07 2.73
N TYR A 545 -0.21 -42.55 2.09
CA TYR A 545 0.77 -43.36 1.35
C TYR A 545 1.68 -44.20 2.27
N PHE A 546 1.60 -44.04 3.59
CA PHE A 546 2.18 -45.01 4.52
C PHE A 546 1.44 -46.35 4.51
N CYS A 547 0.16 -46.37 4.15
CA CYS A 547 -0.58 -47.61 3.95
C CYS A 547 -0.16 -48.26 2.64
N THR A 548 0.34 -49.49 2.72
CA THR A 548 0.68 -50.30 1.55
C THR A 548 0.06 -51.69 1.69
N ALA A 549 -0.37 -52.27 0.58
CA ALA A 549 -0.96 -53.60 0.54
C ALA A 549 -0.46 -54.34 -0.71
N GLY A 550 0.07 -55.55 -0.53
CA GLY A 550 0.45 -56.41 -1.64
C GLY A 550 -0.78 -57.17 -2.15
N THR A 551 -1.03 -57.14 -3.45
CA THR A 551 -2.04 -58.00 -4.06
C THR A 551 -1.40 -59.34 -4.45
N LEU A 552 -2.13 -60.45 -4.33
CA LEU A 552 -1.68 -61.74 -4.86
C LEU A 552 -2.08 -61.85 -6.33
N ALA A 553 -1.12 -62.07 -7.24
CA ALA A 553 -1.46 -62.41 -8.62
C ALA A 553 -1.97 -63.85 -8.68
N LYS A 554 -2.84 -64.15 -9.66
CA LYS A 554 -3.48 -65.47 -9.83
C LYS A 554 -2.51 -66.65 -10.02
N ASP A 555 -1.24 -66.38 -10.31
CA ASP A 555 -0.21 -67.39 -10.58
C ASP A 555 0.92 -67.44 -9.53
N GLY A 556 0.71 -66.92 -8.32
CA GLY A 556 1.72 -66.93 -7.25
C GLY A 556 2.88 -65.95 -7.42
N VAL A 557 2.85 -65.11 -8.47
CA VAL A 557 3.76 -63.97 -8.65
C VAL A 557 3.31 -62.81 -7.75
N PRO A 558 4.23 -62.04 -7.12
CA PRO A 558 3.86 -60.85 -6.35
C PRO A 558 3.05 -59.89 -7.23
N GLY A 559 1.82 -59.58 -6.84
CA GLY A 559 0.98 -58.62 -7.55
C GLY A 559 1.45 -57.19 -7.36
N SER A 560 0.69 -56.24 -7.92
CA SER A 560 0.99 -54.81 -7.77
C SER A 560 0.89 -54.39 -6.29
N LEU A 561 1.88 -53.61 -5.84
CA LEU A 561 1.84 -52.97 -4.53
C LEU A 561 0.88 -51.78 -4.56
N LEU A 562 -0.27 -51.91 -3.90
CA LEU A 562 -1.21 -50.82 -3.69
C LEU A 562 -0.66 -49.88 -2.61
N ARG A 563 -0.99 -48.59 -2.73
CA ARG A 563 -0.59 -47.55 -1.77
C ARG A 563 -1.74 -46.58 -1.52
N GLY A 564 -1.72 -45.92 -0.36
CA GLY A 564 -2.70 -44.86 -0.08
C GLY A 564 -4.10 -45.42 0.15
N LYS A 565 -5.11 -44.65 -0.30
CA LYS A 565 -6.52 -45.02 -0.22
C LYS A 565 -6.81 -46.39 -0.87
N ALA A 566 -6.18 -46.69 -2.00
CA ALA A 566 -6.37 -47.99 -2.67
C ALA A 566 -5.89 -49.17 -1.81
N ALA A 567 -4.80 -49.01 -1.05
CA ALA A 567 -4.36 -50.03 -0.10
C ALA A 567 -5.33 -50.19 1.06
N VAL A 568 -5.84 -49.07 1.60
CA VAL A 568 -6.85 -49.09 2.67
C VAL A 568 -8.13 -49.78 2.22
N ASP A 569 -8.62 -49.47 1.01
CA ASP A 569 -9.83 -50.08 0.47
C ASP A 569 -9.66 -51.58 0.24
N HIS A 570 -8.50 -51.99 -0.27
CA HIS A 570 -8.19 -53.41 -0.46
C HIS A 570 -8.14 -54.16 0.87
N LEU A 571 -7.41 -53.64 1.87
CA LEU A 571 -7.33 -54.25 3.21
C LEU A 571 -8.70 -54.29 3.90
N PHE A 572 -9.52 -53.25 3.72
CA PHE A 572 -10.89 -53.22 4.22
C PHE A 572 -11.75 -54.30 3.56
N GLU A 573 -11.65 -54.45 2.23
CA GLU A 573 -12.40 -55.45 1.47
C GLU A 573 -11.99 -56.88 1.86
N GLU A 574 -10.69 -57.15 2.03
CA GLU A 574 -10.21 -58.43 2.54
C GLU A 574 -10.78 -58.76 3.92
N CYS A 575 -10.85 -57.76 4.81
CA CYS A 575 -11.48 -57.94 6.13
C CYS A 575 -12.99 -58.16 6.03
N ASP A 576 -13.70 -57.42 5.17
CA ASP A 576 -15.14 -57.60 4.96
C ASP A 576 -15.44 -58.99 4.40
N GLN A 577 -14.60 -59.51 3.50
CA GLN A 577 -14.71 -60.87 2.95
C GLN A 577 -14.45 -61.93 4.02
N LYS A 578 -13.39 -61.79 4.83
CA LYS A 578 -13.13 -62.70 5.96
C LYS A 578 -14.29 -62.73 6.96
N ALA A 579 -14.81 -61.55 7.33
CA ALA A 579 -15.94 -61.44 8.24
C ALA A 579 -17.22 -62.10 7.68
N LYS A 580 -17.51 -61.92 6.38
CA LYS A 580 -18.64 -62.57 5.69
C LYS A 580 -18.48 -64.08 5.59
N ALA A 581 -17.26 -64.57 5.45
CA ALA A 581 -16.95 -65.99 5.46
C ALA A 581 -17.02 -66.63 6.87
N GLY A 582 -17.31 -65.83 7.91
CA GLY A 582 -17.34 -66.30 9.31
C GLY A 582 -15.95 -66.58 9.89
N VAL A 583 -14.89 -66.09 9.23
CA VAL A 583 -13.52 -66.18 9.77
C VAL A 583 -13.36 -65.12 10.85
N GLU A 584 -12.86 -65.53 12.01
CA GLU A 584 -12.58 -64.61 13.12
C GLU A 584 -11.50 -63.61 12.70
N LEU A 585 -11.83 -62.32 12.74
CA LEU A 585 -10.88 -61.24 12.45
C LEU A 585 -9.90 -61.10 13.61
N THR A 586 -8.65 -60.74 13.33
CA THR A 586 -7.68 -60.39 14.37
C THR A 586 -7.41 -58.88 14.39
N MET A 587 -6.79 -58.37 15.46
CA MET A 587 -6.35 -56.97 15.50
C MET A 587 -5.35 -56.63 14.39
N ASN A 588 -4.59 -57.62 13.91
CA ASN A 588 -3.65 -57.42 12.81
C ASN A 588 -4.37 -57.25 11.47
N ASP A 589 -5.49 -57.94 11.24
CA ASP A 589 -6.31 -57.75 10.03
C ASP A 589 -6.83 -56.31 9.95
N MET A 590 -7.17 -55.72 11.10
CA MET A 590 -7.69 -54.36 11.20
C MET A 590 -6.60 -53.28 11.39
N ALA A 591 -5.32 -53.60 11.17
CA ALA A 591 -4.22 -52.64 11.35
C ALA A 591 -4.36 -51.39 10.45
N PHE A 592 -5.09 -51.50 9.32
CA PHE A 592 -5.42 -50.35 8.47
C PHE A 592 -6.30 -49.30 9.17
N GLY A 593 -6.93 -49.63 10.30
CA GLY A 593 -7.79 -48.73 11.08
C GLY A 593 -7.08 -47.47 11.60
N GLN A 594 -5.74 -47.48 11.68
CA GLN A 594 -4.96 -46.26 11.95
C GLN A 594 -5.14 -45.18 10.87
N PHE A 595 -5.56 -45.55 9.66
CA PHE A 595 -5.87 -44.66 8.54
C PHE A 595 -7.37 -44.35 8.44
N PHE A 596 -8.09 -44.32 9.56
CA PHE A 596 -9.55 -44.09 9.61
C PHE A 596 -10.00 -42.85 8.83
N PHE A 597 -9.17 -41.80 8.74
CA PHE A 597 -9.49 -40.55 8.05
C PHE A 597 -9.63 -40.73 6.52
N LEU A 598 -9.28 -41.91 6.01
CA LEU A 598 -9.48 -42.32 4.62
C LEU A 598 -10.72 -43.22 4.44
N LEU A 599 -11.32 -43.69 5.52
CA LEU A 599 -12.50 -44.55 5.44
C LEU A 599 -13.73 -43.71 5.16
N SER A 600 -14.65 -44.22 4.34
CA SER A 600 -16.00 -43.65 4.27
C SER A 600 -16.72 -43.81 5.60
N ASP A 601 -17.82 -43.08 5.80
CA ASP A 601 -18.67 -43.23 6.99
C ASP A 601 -19.13 -44.69 7.15
N THR A 602 -19.49 -45.34 6.05
CA THR A 602 -19.92 -46.74 6.02
C THR A 602 -18.79 -47.71 6.41
N GLN A 603 -17.57 -47.48 5.91
CA GLN A 603 -16.39 -48.27 6.29
C GLN A 603 -16.05 -48.06 7.77
N SER A 604 -16.17 -46.83 8.26
CA SER A 604 -15.89 -46.47 9.65
C SER A 604 -16.86 -47.13 10.64
N VAL A 605 -18.16 -47.17 10.32
CA VAL A 605 -19.18 -47.85 11.13
C VAL A 605 -18.88 -49.35 11.21
N LYS A 606 -18.61 -50.00 10.06
CA LYS A 606 -18.26 -51.43 10.03
C LYS A 606 -16.98 -51.75 10.80
N LEU A 607 -15.94 -50.93 10.66
CA LEU A 607 -14.71 -51.11 11.43
C LEU A 607 -14.99 -51.02 12.93
N LYS A 608 -15.84 -50.08 13.37
CA LYS A 608 -16.26 -49.97 14.77
C LYS A 608 -16.98 -51.24 15.24
N GLU A 609 -17.88 -51.79 14.43
CA GLU A 609 -18.57 -53.06 14.75
C GLU A 609 -17.59 -54.24 14.89
N TRP A 610 -16.60 -54.35 14.00
CA TRP A 610 -15.57 -55.40 14.08
C TRP A 610 -14.70 -55.24 15.34
N CYS A 611 -14.27 -54.03 15.65
CA CYS A 611 -13.53 -53.74 16.87
C CYS A 611 -14.33 -54.10 18.14
N ASN A 612 -15.62 -53.75 18.19
CA ASN A 612 -16.49 -54.06 19.34
C ASN A 612 -16.69 -55.57 19.53
N LYS A 613 -16.75 -56.35 18.45
CA LYS A 613 -16.81 -57.82 18.52
C LYS A 613 -15.53 -58.43 19.06
N LEU A 614 -14.38 -57.86 18.73
CA LEU A 614 -13.07 -58.34 19.18
C LEU A 614 -12.70 -57.89 20.59
N LEU A 615 -13.29 -56.78 21.05
CA LEU A 615 -13.10 -56.24 22.38
C LEU A 615 -14.45 -56.08 23.09
N PRO A 616 -15.21 -57.17 23.38
CA PRO A 616 -16.56 -57.10 23.93
C PRO A 616 -16.63 -56.44 25.31
N SER A 617 -15.50 -56.38 26.03
CA SER A 617 -15.38 -55.80 27.36
C SER A 617 -14.74 -54.41 27.38
N TRP A 618 -14.47 -53.81 26.21
CA TRP A 618 -14.01 -52.42 26.17
C TRP A 618 -15.21 -51.48 26.26
N ASP A 619 -15.83 -51.43 27.45
CA ASP A 619 -16.80 -50.41 27.86
C ASP A 619 -16.11 -49.05 28.05
N GLY A 620 -15.39 -48.58 27.02
CA GLY A 620 -14.85 -47.22 26.95
C GLY A 620 -15.94 -46.16 26.76
N ASP A 621 -17.16 -46.58 26.37
CA ASP A 621 -18.33 -45.70 26.21
C ASP A 621 -18.97 -45.28 27.56
N ALA A 622 -18.49 -45.77 28.71
CA ALA A 622 -19.03 -45.38 30.02
C ALA A 622 -18.32 -44.21 30.71
N ARG A 623 -17.22 -43.64 30.17
CA ARG A 623 -16.48 -42.58 30.89
C ARG A 623 -15.98 -41.33 30.15
N SER A 624 -16.18 -41.07 28.86
CA SER A 624 -15.67 -39.77 28.34
C SER A 624 -16.30 -39.11 27.10
N ALA A 625 -17.41 -39.59 26.53
CA ALA A 625 -18.06 -38.83 25.46
C ALA A 625 -19.00 -37.74 26.00
N ASP A 626 -19.78 -38.05 27.03
CA ASP A 626 -20.79 -37.11 27.57
C ASP A 626 -20.17 -36.03 28.47
N ASP A 627 -19.05 -36.31 29.15
CA ASP A 627 -18.42 -35.35 30.08
C ASP A 627 -17.50 -34.34 29.35
N GLY A 628 -16.87 -34.75 28.25
CA GLY A 628 -16.08 -33.87 27.39
C GLY A 628 -16.95 -32.87 26.62
N ASP A 629 -18.07 -33.34 26.05
CA ASP A 629 -19.02 -32.45 25.37
C ASP A 629 -19.79 -31.58 26.36
N LYS A 630 -20.11 -32.06 27.57
CA LYS A 630 -20.66 -31.20 28.64
C LYS A 630 -19.65 -30.17 29.15
N GLN A 631 -18.37 -30.51 29.28
CA GLN A 631 -17.33 -29.53 29.64
C GLN A 631 -17.07 -28.52 28.52
N ILE A 632 -17.04 -28.94 27.25
CA ILE A 632 -16.89 -28.02 26.11
C ILE A 632 -18.13 -27.12 25.97
N VAL A 633 -19.33 -27.66 26.17
CA VAL A 633 -20.57 -26.86 26.21
C VAL A 633 -20.57 -25.92 27.42
N GLN A 634 -20.13 -26.35 28.61
CA GLN A 634 -20.00 -25.46 29.77
C GLN A 634 -18.91 -24.40 29.61
N LEU A 635 -17.77 -24.72 28.98
CA LEU A 635 -16.70 -23.77 28.66
C LEU A 635 -17.15 -22.77 27.59
N ARG A 636 -17.89 -23.21 26.56
CA ARG A 636 -18.53 -22.33 25.58
C ARG A 636 -19.62 -21.46 26.21
N LYS A 637 -20.37 -21.98 27.18
CA LYS A 637 -21.39 -21.22 27.93
C LYS A 637 -20.75 -20.20 28.87
N LYS A 638 -19.63 -20.54 29.53
CA LYS A 638 -18.81 -19.63 30.35
C LYS A 638 -18.12 -18.56 29.49
N ALA A 639 -17.60 -18.90 28.32
CA ALA A 639 -17.02 -17.93 27.38
C ALA A 639 -18.07 -16.95 26.85
N LYS A 640 -19.27 -17.42 26.50
CA LYS A 640 -20.40 -16.55 26.12
C LYS A 640 -20.91 -15.66 27.26
N LEU A 641 -20.88 -16.15 28.50
CA LEU A 641 -21.22 -15.36 29.68
C LEU A 641 -20.16 -14.29 29.95
N ALA A 642 -18.88 -14.59 29.77
CA ALA A 642 -17.79 -13.62 29.87
C ALA A 642 -17.84 -12.55 28.77
N GLU A 643 -18.17 -12.91 27.53
CA GLU A 643 -18.39 -11.94 26.44
C GLU A 643 -19.59 -11.01 26.73
N CYS A 644 -20.67 -11.54 27.31
CA CYS A 644 -21.83 -10.73 27.73
C CYS A 644 -21.54 -9.80 28.93
N GLU A 645 -20.63 -10.18 29.83
CA GLU A 645 -20.20 -9.33 30.96
C GLU A 645 -19.24 -8.22 30.51
N ILE A 646 -18.44 -8.46 29.47
CA ILE A 646 -17.57 -7.45 28.86
C ILE A 646 -18.41 -6.41 28.10
N ASP A 647 -19.46 -6.81 27.37
CA ASP A 647 -20.35 -5.87 26.69
C ASP A 647 -21.15 -4.99 27.67
N LYS A 648 -21.56 -5.53 28.83
CA LYS A 648 -22.20 -4.73 29.89
C LYS A 648 -21.25 -3.73 30.56
N SER A 649 -19.96 -4.09 30.70
CA SER A 649 -18.93 -3.20 31.21
C SER A 649 -18.59 -2.04 30.27
N VAL A 650 -18.85 -2.18 28.97
CA VAL A 650 -18.60 -1.13 27.97
C VAL A 650 -19.74 -0.11 27.96
N ASP A 651 -20.99 -0.56 28.11
CA ASP A 651 -22.15 0.35 28.18
C ASP A 651 -22.19 1.15 29.50
N ASP A 652 -21.75 0.58 30.63
CA ASP A 652 -21.65 1.30 31.91
C ASP A 652 -20.45 2.28 31.98
N ALA A 653 -19.52 2.23 31.02
CA ALA A 653 -18.40 3.18 30.91
C ALA A 653 -18.73 4.39 30.00
N PHE A 654 -19.86 4.37 29.31
CA PHE A 654 -20.34 5.45 28.42
C PHE A 654 -21.66 6.10 28.89
N ALA A 655 -22.16 5.75 30.07
CA ALA A 655 -23.16 6.49 30.85
C ALA A 655 -22.47 7.28 31.97
#